data_AF-A0AA96V1L1-F1
#
_entry.id   AF-A0AA96V1L1-F1
#
_cell.length_a   1.000
_cell.length_b   1.000
_cell.length_c   1.000
_cell.angle_alpha   90.00
_cell.angle_beta   90.00
_cell.angle_gamma   90.00
#
_symmetry.space_group_name_H-M   'P 1'
#
loop_
_entity.id
_entity.type
_entity.pdbx_description
1 polymer ?
#
loop_
_entity_poly.entity_id
_entity_poly.type
_entity_poly.pdbx_seq_one_letter_code
_entity_poly.pdbx_strand_id
1 'polypeptide(L)'
;MKNRITIFGVILAIGVIFAFSGVVAADSGFAGGDGSAENPYQIADIDQLNAMRNDLSANYILISDIDMSSYTVWEPIGTIEWVKSANTWKNEIPFTGTFDGAGYTIYNFTHLPETKDVFTDGRQADGNGNGLFGYIKDATIQNVRMENIKIASTIMDHNNVGPLVGQIENSSVINCSSVNGSVELTGILWLSNAGNAGGLIGKAGNSSIENCYSNVSVKTHFHRVGGLAGGIWNTNVSNCSADGDVAGRSCVGGLIGDSYISSSTDVYITNSFATGNASSISVPCLNNSLPDGYNMINSGQVGGFIGWISQSASTDGTLNLTYVLNCYSTGNAINENGTTAGGFVGEYQNGVISDCYATGTVYAHGYVYDNGTHKLGYAGGFAGKMANGTIQNSFASNTVTTVDEAGGFVGQMSGGTIRESYAVTNTTAENSSAGGFVGFMRCGVIEECYAAGDVYSKSEAGGFVGLVNDTTGGYEVKINNTYSVCDVAAAQGNAGGFVGQIIANGANISIANSYAAGSVKTDSGSSGGLIAQSGKSVLSNAFFDNVTTEKTTTAGGTGGKGKNTTEMKNISIFENAGWDITKGEPQGSSVWYILEDYSYPLLTAFYPETIYVGNEEQFKMIGTRAYDYDSDGSGQKKFWHTNANYVLAADIDLSETEFEPFGTVSLPFKGNLTNQGDYVISNLKIEKPAEENVGLFSFAKKAVIDGIMIENASVLGDYAAGTFIGTGENVTLIDCAVVSGNISAYQEAGGLIGKTDGAVLTNCSFEGDFVKAEGTYYAGGLIGNAANITVSNSRANVKEVYSENEYAGGLVGAVSETGSSSPSSSLSAVYQSSFTGNVTAGYAFAGGLIGQAENVTVSQSFAKGDVTADTHTAGGLIGALSNGTITESFATTGTVSAYGIAGGLVGFADGATVIIQDGIATNSVHTEEGKAGGLVGVAATSAPLQIKNSFALNEYVNGTADVGGLVGTVSGGSVQTVGSFSWSGMQNGDALVSAGTGIHGTEIDSIDVWDTFDDSGSWDILSKSNWQQDKYRRYLLPILSWQEQPFIAEALYLAPDEMQNLYYVTYVGNGNDAAGVPVDDNNYILNDIVTVMSNDSMVNGDAKFIEWNTESNGKGESFAPGGTFKITGDVILYAQWKSVGTDEKTENKTRNSGSGNSNSLGSKIVPAEGTTPGEGYETQTLPEYIGNAVSLPLILLVFLTVVCFYVYRKTEEDEN
;
A
#
# COMPACT_ATOMS: atom_id res chain seq x y z
N MET A 1 -50.36 -12.63 58.88
CA MET A 1 -49.82 -11.79 59.97
C MET A 1 -48.54 -12.45 60.49
N LYS A 2 -47.49 -11.69 60.84
CA LYS A 2 -46.20 -12.20 61.38
C LYS A 2 -45.37 -13.16 60.50
N ASN A 3 -45.14 -12.81 59.23
CA ASN A 3 -43.85 -13.14 58.59
C ASN A 3 -42.85 -12.04 58.97
N ARG A 4 -42.04 -12.27 60.02
CA ARG A 4 -40.84 -11.49 60.43
C ARG A 4 -40.19 -12.20 61.63
N ILE A 5 -38.86 -12.11 61.75
CA ILE A 5 -38.03 -12.64 62.86
C ILE A 5 -37.86 -14.18 62.87
N THR A 6 -37.18 -14.73 61.85
CA THR A 6 -36.29 -15.91 62.05
C THR A 6 -35.08 -15.94 61.09
N ILE A 7 -34.90 -14.94 60.22
CA ILE A 7 -33.71 -14.77 59.37
C ILE A 7 -33.01 -13.46 59.77
N PHE A 8 -32.46 -13.44 60.98
CA PHE A 8 -31.68 -12.31 61.51
C PHE A 8 -30.63 -12.74 62.57
N GLY A 9 -30.49 -14.05 62.84
CA GLY A 9 -29.65 -14.59 63.92
C GLY A 9 -28.32 -15.22 63.49
N VAL A 10 -28.12 -15.47 62.19
CA VAL A 10 -26.88 -16.12 61.67
C VAL A 10 -25.90 -15.08 61.09
N ILE A 11 -26.40 -13.97 60.54
CA ILE A 11 -25.60 -12.92 59.89
C ILE A 11 -24.65 -12.22 60.89
N LEU A 12 -24.97 -12.19 62.19
CA LEU A 12 -24.14 -11.55 63.21
C LEU A 12 -22.91 -12.38 63.65
N ALA A 13 -22.75 -13.62 63.19
CA ALA A 13 -21.69 -14.54 63.66
C ALA A 13 -20.45 -14.59 62.74
N ILE A 14 -20.55 -14.11 61.50
CA ILE A 14 -19.45 -14.15 60.52
C ILE A 14 -18.67 -12.80 60.50
N GLY A 15 -19.33 -11.68 60.83
CA GLY A 15 -18.73 -10.34 60.78
C GLY A 15 -17.79 -9.94 61.93
N VAL A 16 -17.25 -10.87 62.72
CA VAL A 16 -16.49 -10.57 63.96
C VAL A 16 -15.12 -11.27 64.04
N ILE A 17 -14.72 -12.08 63.05
CA ILE A 17 -13.39 -12.74 63.01
C ILE A 17 -12.66 -12.47 61.70
N PHE A 18 -12.49 -11.19 61.34
CA PHE A 18 -11.46 -10.73 60.39
C PHE A 18 -10.94 -9.31 60.71
N ALA A 19 -10.93 -8.95 62.00
CA ALA A 19 -10.54 -7.63 62.48
C ALA A 19 -9.26 -7.67 63.33
N PHE A 20 -8.16 -8.24 62.81
CA PHE A 20 -6.78 -7.89 63.23
C PHE A 20 -5.69 -8.43 62.27
N SER A 21 -5.79 -8.11 60.99
CA SER A 21 -4.67 -8.19 60.05
C SER A 21 -4.68 -6.96 59.15
N GLY A 22 -4.15 -5.86 59.68
CA GLY A 22 -3.87 -4.65 58.91
C GLY A 22 -2.66 -4.87 58.00
N VAL A 23 -2.82 -5.75 57.00
CA VAL A 23 -2.04 -5.64 55.78
C VAL A 23 -2.56 -4.38 55.11
N VAL A 24 -1.78 -3.31 55.18
CA VAL A 24 -1.93 -2.19 54.26
C VAL A 24 -1.70 -2.81 52.89
N ALA A 25 -2.75 -2.86 52.06
CA ALA A 25 -2.54 -3.02 50.63
C ALA A 25 -1.66 -1.83 50.24
N ALA A 26 -0.42 -2.12 49.82
CA ALA A 26 0.46 -1.07 49.34
C ALA A 26 -0.25 -0.39 48.18
N ASP A 27 -0.11 0.94 48.11
CA ASP A 27 -0.35 1.64 46.85
C ASP A 27 0.53 0.94 45.80
N SER A 28 -0.07 0.41 44.73
CA SER A 28 0.63 -0.50 43.82
C SER A 28 1.72 0.21 43.03
N GLY A 29 1.66 1.55 42.93
CA GLY A 29 2.58 2.35 42.13
C GLY A 29 2.23 2.34 40.64
N PHE A 30 1.01 1.93 40.28
CA PHE A 30 0.48 1.83 38.92
C PHE A 30 -0.93 2.41 38.86
N ALA A 31 -1.38 2.87 37.69
CA ALA A 31 -2.70 3.51 37.52
C ALA A 31 -3.89 2.56 37.79
N GLY A 32 -3.66 1.24 37.72
CA GLY A 32 -4.64 0.19 37.93
C GLY A 32 -3.99 -1.20 37.83
N GLY A 33 -4.81 -2.25 37.92
CA GLY A 33 -4.37 -3.65 37.84
C GLY A 33 -3.83 -4.24 39.14
N ASP A 34 -3.62 -5.55 39.12
CA ASP A 34 -2.96 -6.34 40.19
C ASP A 34 -1.77 -7.18 39.68
N GLY A 35 -1.41 -7.06 38.40
CA GLY A 35 -0.29 -7.74 37.76
C GLY A 35 -0.58 -9.17 37.29
N SER A 36 -1.77 -9.72 37.57
CA SER A 36 -2.20 -10.98 36.98
C SER A 36 -2.46 -10.85 35.47
N ALA A 37 -2.50 -11.97 34.75
CA ALA A 37 -2.78 -11.97 33.32
C ALA A 37 -4.23 -11.55 32.97
N GLU A 38 -5.17 -11.66 33.94
CA GLU A 38 -6.55 -11.19 33.78
C GLU A 38 -6.70 -9.68 34.11
N ASN A 39 -5.76 -9.10 34.86
CA ASN A 39 -5.82 -7.74 35.36
C ASN A 39 -4.40 -7.10 35.45
N PRO A 40 -3.71 -6.93 34.30
CA PRO A 40 -2.33 -6.44 34.26
C PRO A 40 -2.20 -5.03 34.84
N TYR A 41 -1.02 -4.73 35.41
CA TYR A 41 -0.71 -3.39 35.92
C TYR A 41 -0.74 -2.36 34.79
N GLN A 42 -1.52 -1.30 34.99
CA GLN A 42 -1.75 -0.25 34.01
C GLN A 42 -0.71 0.86 34.17
N ILE A 43 -0.01 1.19 33.09
CA ILE A 43 1.06 2.19 33.05
C ILE A 43 0.56 3.41 32.28
N ALA A 44 0.47 4.55 32.97
CA ALA A 44 0.06 5.84 32.41
C ALA A 44 1.19 6.88 32.33
N ASP A 45 2.32 6.64 33.00
CA ASP A 45 3.45 7.57 33.04
C ASP A 45 4.80 6.83 33.19
N ILE A 46 5.90 7.60 33.13
CA ILE A 46 7.25 7.05 33.18
C ILE A 46 7.70 6.60 34.57
N ASP A 47 7.16 7.16 35.66
CA ASP A 47 7.45 6.67 37.01
C ASP A 47 6.83 5.28 37.20
N GLN A 48 5.64 5.04 36.64
CA GLN A 48 4.99 3.73 36.57
C GLN A 48 5.78 2.75 35.66
N LEU A 49 6.20 3.18 34.47
CA LEU A 49 7.05 2.37 33.58
C LEU A 49 8.37 1.97 34.28
N ASN A 50 8.96 2.88 35.06
CA ASN A 50 10.14 2.62 35.85
C ASN A 50 9.86 1.72 37.08
N ALA A 51 8.65 1.74 37.63
CA ALA A 51 8.23 0.93 38.76
C ALA A 51 8.11 -0.58 38.44
N MET A 52 8.01 -0.97 37.16
CA MET A 52 8.00 -2.37 36.70
C MET A 52 9.13 -3.23 37.30
N ARG A 53 10.27 -2.62 37.64
CA ARG A 53 11.45 -3.29 38.25
C ARG A 53 11.14 -3.99 39.57
N ASN A 54 10.08 -3.58 40.26
CA ASN A 54 9.70 -4.13 41.56
C ASN A 54 8.99 -5.48 41.45
N ASP A 55 8.37 -5.80 40.30
CA ASP A 55 7.86 -7.13 39.98
C ASP A 55 8.08 -7.44 38.50
N LEU A 56 9.22 -8.05 38.19
CA LEU A 56 9.61 -8.47 36.84
C LEU A 56 8.85 -9.71 36.33
N SER A 57 7.91 -10.26 37.12
CA SER A 57 7.08 -11.42 36.76
C SER A 57 5.61 -11.09 36.51
N ALA A 58 5.17 -9.89 36.91
CA ALA A 58 3.83 -9.40 36.65
C ALA A 58 3.58 -9.06 35.17
N ASN A 59 2.30 -8.92 34.82
CA ASN A 59 1.83 -8.54 33.49
C ASN A 59 1.48 -7.05 33.49
N TYR A 60 1.77 -6.38 32.38
CA TYR A 60 1.75 -4.92 32.25
C TYR A 60 1.12 -4.48 30.93
N ILE A 61 0.38 -3.37 30.97
CA ILE A 61 -0.26 -2.77 29.80
C ILE A 61 -0.13 -1.24 29.83
N LEU A 62 0.21 -0.61 28.70
CA LEU A 62 0.13 0.85 28.56
C LEU A 62 -1.32 1.31 28.46
N ILE A 63 -1.65 2.45 29.08
CA ILE A 63 -2.95 3.12 28.93
C ILE A 63 -2.85 4.57 28.42
N SER A 64 -1.64 5.03 28.10
CA SER A 64 -1.33 6.27 27.41
C SER A 64 0.10 6.25 26.86
N ASP A 65 0.44 7.18 25.96
CA ASP A 65 1.80 7.37 25.46
C ASP A 65 2.75 7.82 26.59
N ILE A 66 4.02 7.40 26.50
CA ILE A 66 5.04 7.64 27.54
C ILE A 66 6.21 8.47 26.99
N ASP A 67 6.35 9.71 27.45
CA ASP A 67 7.51 10.55 27.19
C ASP A 67 8.72 10.15 28.06
N MET A 68 9.84 9.81 27.42
CA MET A 68 11.09 9.48 28.10
C MET A 68 12.10 10.64 28.18
N SER A 69 11.72 11.85 27.77
CA SER A 69 12.58 13.05 27.78
C SER A 69 13.21 13.41 29.14
N SER A 70 12.60 12.96 30.25
CA SER A 70 13.10 13.15 31.62
C SER A 70 14.32 12.27 31.96
N TYR A 71 14.62 11.25 31.16
CA TYR A 71 15.76 10.35 31.31
C TYR A 71 16.77 10.51 30.16
N THR A 72 17.99 10.94 30.50
CA THR A 72 19.14 10.88 29.57
C THR A 72 19.93 9.57 29.70
N VAL A 73 19.73 8.84 30.80
CA VAL A 73 20.33 7.54 31.09
C VAL A 73 19.29 6.63 31.72
N TRP A 74 18.63 5.81 30.90
CA TRP A 74 17.74 4.75 31.38
C TRP A 74 18.52 3.61 32.04
N GLU A 75 17.96 2.98 33.09
CA GLU A 75 18.42 1.67 33.59
C GLU A 75 17.58 0.58 32.88
N PRO A 76 18.14 -0.44 32.23
CA PRO A 76 17.33 -1.42 31.49
C PRO A 76 16.39 -2.25 32.39
N ILE A 77 15.16 -2.53 31.95
CA ILE A 77 14.21 -3.40 32.67
C ILE A 77 14.64 -4.87 32.48
N GLY A 78 14.94 -5.56 33.58
CA GLY A 78 15.52 -6.91 33.57
C GLY A 78 17.02 -6.90 33.18
N THR A 79 17.85 -7.65 33.90
CA THR A 79 19.32 -7.58 33.78
C THR A 79 19.98 -8.97 33.86
N ILE A 80 21.25 -9.04 33.45
CA ILE A 80 22.07 -10.26 33.54
C ILE A 80 23.54 -9.90 33.79
N GLU A 81 24.04 -10.18 35.01
CA GLU A 81 25.44 -9.89 35.36
C GLU A 81 26.35 -11.14 35.28
N TRP A 82 27.54 -10.95 34.72
CA TRP A 82 28.63 -11.91 34.78
C TRP A 82 29.40 -11.87 36.12
N VAL A 83 29.59 -13.02 36.75
CA VAL A 83 30.21 -13.09 38.09
C VAL A 83 31.67 -13.54 37.99
N LYS A 84 32.59 -12.56 38.06
CA LYS A 84 34.06 -12.72 37.93
C LYS A 84 34.69 -13.76 38.86
N SER A 85 34.12 -13.99 40.04
CA SER A 85 34.59 -15.01 41.00
C SER A 85 34.22 -16.45 40.63
N ALA A 86 33.31 -16.64 39.67
CA ALA A 86 32.79 -17.94 39.26
C ALA A 86 33.06 -18.29 37.79
N ASN A 87 33.45 -17.31 36.95
CA ASN A 87 33.60 -17.45 35.49
C ASN A 87 32.31 -17.99 34.82
N THR A 88 31.16 -17.48 35.25
CA THR A 88 29.83 -17.82 34.72
C THR A 88 28.84 -16.70 35.01
N TRP A 89 27.82 -16.60 34.16
CA TRP A 89 26.54 -15.95 34.46
C TRP A 89 25.95 -16.54 35.74
N LYS A 90 25.44 -15.68 36.63
CA LYS A 90 24.86 -16.08 37.92
C LYS A 90 23.79 -15.15 38.48
N ASN A 91 23.83 -13.87 38.13
CA ASN A 91 22.80 -12.91 38.53
C ASN A 91 21.91 -12.62 37.30
N GLU A 92 21.17 -13.65 36.86
CA GLU A 92 20.06 -13.48 35.91
C GLU A 92 18.86 -12.92 36.67
N ILE A 93 18.41 -11.71 36.32
CA ILE A 93 17.19 -11.09 36.82
C ILE A 93 16.34 -10.64 35.61
N PRO A 94 15.88 -11.58 34.76
CA PRO A 94 15.10 -11.25 33.56
C PRO A 94 13.73 -10.66 33.90
N PHE A 95 13.16 -9.94 32.94
CA PHE A 95 11.70 -9.81 32.84
C PHE A 95 11.11 -11.13 32.32
N THR A 96 10.10 -11.66 33.01
CA THR A 96 9.45 -12.96 32.73
C THR A 96 7.93 -12.85 32.59
N GLY A 97 7.40 -11.64 32.53
CA GLY A 97 5.96 -11.37 32.40
C GLY A 97 5.54 -11.06 30.97
N THR A 98 4.38 -10.42 30.85
CA THR A 98 3.87 -9.85 29.60
C THR A 98 3.96 -8.33 29.66
N PHE A 99 4.43 -7.68 28.59
CA PHE A 99 4.31 -6.24 28.41
C PHE A 99 3.60 -5.94 27.09
N ASP A 100 2.42 -5.33 27.18
CA ASP A 100 1.61 -4.94 26.03
C ASP A 100 1.60 -3.41 25.87
N GLY A 101 2.08 -2.93 24.73
CA GLY A 101 2.05 -1.51 24.37
C GLY A 101 0.66 -0.99 24.04
N ALA A 102 -0.32 -1.88 23.78
CA ALA A 102 -1.72 -1.56 23.47
C ALA A 102 -1.94 -0.53 22.33
N GLY A 103 -0.92 -0.33 21.47
CA GLY A 103 -0.93 0.68 20.41
C GLY A 103 -0.39 2.05 20.80
N TYR A 104 -0.05 2.27 22.08
CA TYR A 104 0.58 3.50 22.57
C TYR A 104 2.08 3.55 22.26
N THR A 105 2.61 4.77 22.23
CA THR A 105 3.98 5.10 21.84
C THR A 105 4.85 5.42 23.06
N ILE A 106 6.02 4.82 23.13
CA ILE A 106 7.09 5.20 24.06
C ILE A 106 8.09 6.05 23.28
N TYR A 107 8.16 7.36 23.57
CA TYR A 107 8.90 8.32 22.73
C TYR A 107 10.00 9.07 23.47
N ASN A 108 10.93 9.67 22.69
CA ASN A 108 12.10 10.42 23.16
C ASN A 108 13.13 9.57 23.95
N PHE A 109 13.17 8.26 23.73
CA PHE A 109 14.04 7.34 24.48
C PHE A 109 15.53 7.63 24.28
N THR A 110 16.14 8.30 25.26
CA THR A 110 17.57 8.65 25.27
C THR A 110 18.33 7.81 26.29
N HIS A 111 19.36 7.09 25.84
CA HIS A 111 20.25 6.31 26.69
C HIS A 111 21.72 6.57 26.34
N LEU A 112 22.37 7.38 27.18
CA LEU A 112 23.79 7.74 27.08
C LEU A 112 24.58 7.11 28.25
N PRO A 113 24.92 5.81 28.21
CA PRO A 113 25.48 5.11 29.36
C PRO A 113 26.86 5.67 29.77
N GLU A 114 26.91 6.34 30.92
CA GLU A 114 28.15 6.83 31.53
C GLU A 114 28.94 5.72 32.25
N THR A 115 30.23 5.98 32.48
CA THR A 115 31.20 4.98 32.99
C THR A 115 30.89 4.44 34.40
N LYS A 116 30.77 3.11 34.54
CA LYS A 116 30.93 2.40 35.82
C LYS A 116 32.28 1.66 35.87
N ASP A 117 33.34 2.45 36.12
CA ASP A 117 34.76 2.06 36.21
C ASP A 117 35.37 1.43 34.95
N VAL A 118 36.67 1.67 34.70
CA VAL A 118 37.45 0.90 33.71
C VAL A 118 38.52 0.07 34.42
N PHE A 119 38.18 -1.22 34.59
CA PHE A 119 39.02 -2.39 34.87
C PHE A 119 40.41 -2.31 34.24
N THR A 120 41.37 -1.74 34.97
CA THR A 120 42.80 -1.66 34.61
C THR A 120 43.51 -3.02 34.48
N ASP A 121 42.79 -4.15 34.64
CA ASP A 121 43.27 -5.52 34.37
C ASP A 121 42.79 -6.11 33.03
N GLY A 122 41.99 -5.36 32.24
CA GLY A 122 41.68 -5.68 30.85
C GLY A 122 40.66 -6.81 30.62
N ARG A 123 39.85 -7.18 31.63
CA ARG A 123 38.63 -8.01 31.46
C ARG A 123 37.53 -7.59 32.42
N GLN A 124 36.35 -7.22 31.88
CA GLN A 124 35.39 -6.44 32.65
C GLN A 124 33.92 -6.56 32.22
N ALA A 125 33.06 -6.55 33.26
CA ALA A 125 31.66 -6.10 33.25
C ALA A 125 30.83 -6.61 32.06
N ASP A 126 30.82 -7.92 31.89
CA ASP A 126 30.20 -8.57 30.76
C ASP A 126 28.66 -8.64 30.94
N GLY A 127 27.88 -8.26 29.91
CA GLY A 127 26.59 -8.91 29.58
C GLY A 127 25.30 -8.10 29.60
N ASN A 128 25.23 -6.90 30.17
CA ASN A 128 23.96 -6.19 30.27
C ASN A 128 23.42 -5.80 28.88
N GLY A 129 22.17 -6.16 28.59
CA GLY A 129 21.47 -5.63 27.42
C GLY A 129 21.16 -4.14 27.60
N ASN A 130 21.24 -3.33 26.54
CA ASN A 130 20.91 -1.89 26.58
C ASN A 130 19.74 -1.62 25.65
N GLY A 131 18.65 -1.15 26.25
CA GLY A 131 17.32 -0.97 25.64
C GLY A 131 16.34 -0.58 26.75
N LEU A 132 15.06 -0.43 26.40
CA LEU A 132 13.97 -0.31 27.39
C LEU A 132 14.00 -1.52 28.33
N PHE A 133 14.08 -2.73 27.75
CA PHE A 133 14.37 -3.98 28.43
C PHE A 133 15.83 -4.41 28.21
N GLY A 134 16.51 -4.84 29.27
CA GLY A 134 17.88 -5.35 29.19
C GLY A 134 17.90 -6.84 28.86
N TYR A 135 17.17 -7.64 29.63
CA TYR A 135 17.06 -9.10 29.44
C TYR A 135 15.64 -9.58 29.71
N ILE A 136 15.04 -10.25 28.73
CA ILE A 136 13.75 -10.93 28.86
C ILE A 136 13.92 -12.43 28.66
N LYS A 137 13.16 -13.23 29.44
CA LYS A 137 13.27 -14.68 29.46
C LYS A 137 11.92 -15.33 29.75
N ASP A 138 11.55 -16.33 28.95
CA ASP A 138 10.26 -17.04 29.06
C ASP A 138 9.05 -16.05 29.05
N ALA A 139 9.18 -14.94 28.30
CA ALA A 139 8.35 -13.73 28.37
C ALA A 139 7.65 -13.38 27.04
N THR A 140 6.78 -12.37 27.05
CA THR A 140 6.19 -11.78 25.82
C THR A 140 6.22 -10.25 25.86
N ILE A 141 6.67 -9.62 24.77
CA ILE A 141 6.53 -8.17 24.53
C ILE A 141 5.75 -7.98 23.23
N GLN A 142 4.66 -7.22 23.27
CA GLN A 142 3.78 -7.04 22.11
C GLN A 142 3.25 -5.61 21.96
N ASN A 143 2.91 -5.24 20.71
CA ASN A 143 2.23 -3.99 20.36
C ASN A 143 2.97 -2.70 20.77
N VAL A 144 4.30 -2.74 20.94
CA VAL A 144 5.09 -1.58 21.40
C VAL A 144 5.62 -0.78 20.21
N ARG A 145 5.24 0.50 20.13
CA ARG A 145 5.90 1.49 19.26
C ARG A 145 6.92 2.29 20.06
N MET A 146 8.16 2.36 19.58
CA MET A 146 9.20 3.25 20.10
C MET A 146 9.59 4.31 19.07
N GLU A 147 9.71 5.56 19.51
CA GLU A 147 9.94 6.71 18.62
C GLU A 147 10.94 7.73 19.21
N ASN A 148 11.62 8.50 18.35
CA ASN A 148 12.63 9.50 18.72
C ASN A 148 13.76 8.89 19.58
N ILE A 149 14.30 7.77 19.11
CA ILE A 149 15.27 6.93 19.82
C ILE A 149 16.69 7.49 19.67
N LYS A 150 17.44 7.52 20.78
CA LYS A 150 18.87 7.82 20.78
C LYS A 150 19.65 6.99 21.80
N ILE A 151 20.36 5.97 21.33
CA ILE A 151 21.37 5.26 22.12
C ILE A 151 22.75 5.67 21.61
N ALA A 152 23.62 6.21 22.47
CA ALA A 152 24.98 6.55 22.03
C ALA A 152 26.05 6.37 23.12
N SER A 153 27.22 5.82 22.75
CA SER A 153 28.36 5.66 23.65
C SER A 153 29.70 5.66 22.90
N THR A 154 30.74 6.20 23.55
CA THR A 154 32.14 6.15 23.10
C THR A 154 32.99 5.13 23.87
N ILE A 155 32.38 4.34 24.77
CA ILE A 155 33.05 3.33 25.61
C ILE A 155 32.26 2.02 25.50
N MET A 156 32.97 0.90 25.29
CA MET A 156 32.37 -0.36 24.85
C MET A 156 32.72 -1.51 25.78
N ASP A 157 31.89 -1.66 26.81
CA ASP A 157 31.75 -2.89 27.59
C ASP A 157 30.71 -3.82 26.90
N HIS A 158 30.64 -5.09 27.32
CA HIS A 158 30.12 -6.18 26.49
C HIS A 158 28.58 -6.25 26.46
N ASN A 159 27.95 -5.38 25.66
CA ASN A 159 26.49 -5.23 25.67
C ASN A 159 25.80 -5.77 24.39
N ASN A 160 24.56 -6.23 24.55
CA ASN A 160 23.63 -6.47 23.45
C ASN A 160 22.69 -5.25 23.38
N VAL A 161 22.65 -4.53 22.26
CA VAL A 161 21.97 -3.22 22.19
C VAL A 161 20.81 -3.28 21.21
N GLY A 162 19.60 -3.02 21.71
CA GLY A 162 18.39 -2.93 20.92
C GLY A 162 17.41 -2.02 21.64
N PRO A 163 16.90 -0.94 21.02
CA PRO A 163 16.04 0.05 21.66
C PRO A 163 14.90 -0.54 22.49
N LEU A 164 14.22 -1.57 22.00
CA LEU A 164 13.19 -2.26 22.76
C LEU A 164 13.80 -3.32 23.69
N VAL A 165 14.63 -4.22 23.16
CA VAL A 165 15.23 -5.31 23.95
C VAL A 165 16.73 -5.50 23.66
N GLY A 166 17.54 -5.47 24.71
CA GLY A 166 18.95 -5.86 24.63
C GLY A 166 19.15 -7.35 24.34
N GLN A 167 18.65 -8.25 25.21
CA GLN A 167 18.68 -9.70 25.00
C GLN A 167 17.32 -10.38 25.26
N ILE A 168 16.97 -11.30 24.36
CA ILE A 168 15.78 -12.17 24.42
C ILE A 168 16.23 -13.63 24.53
N GLU A 169 15.60 -14.42 25.39
CA GLU A 169 15.77 -15.89 25.49
C GLU A 169 14.40 -16.57 25.71
N ASN A 170 14.09 -17.68 25.01
CA ASN A 170 12.80 -18.40 25.14
C ASN A 170 11.51 -17.54 25.06
N SER A 171 11.53 -16.40 24.38
CA SER A 171 10.46 -15.38 24.47
C SER A 171 9.92 -14.99 23.10
N SER A 172 8.82 -14.23 23.07
CA SER A 172 8.23 -13.71 21.82
C SER A 172 8.24 -12.18 21.79
N VAL A 173 8.57 -11.60 20.64
CA VAL A 173 8.42 -10.15 20.37
C VAL A 173 7.55 -9.97 19.13
N ILE A 174 6.36 -9.39 19.29
CA ILE A 174 5.27 -9.45 18.30
C ILE A 174 4.69 -8.06 18.05
N ASN A 175 4.53 -7.65 16.78
CA ASN A 175 3.93 -6.36 16.41
C ASN A 175 4.62 -5.15 17.10
N CYS A 176 5.95 -5.17 17.13
CA CYS A 176 6.77 -4.15 17.79
C CYS A 176 7.58 -3.35 16.76
N SER A 177 7.69 -2.04 16.96
CA SER A 177 8.35 -1.15 16.01
C SER A 177 9.27 -0.12 16.66
N SER A 178 10.35 0.24 15.96
CA SER A 178 11.25 1.32 16.32
C SER A 178 11.45 2.28 15.14
N VAL A 179 11.08 3.54 15.32
CA VAL A 179 11.12 4.57 14.26
C VAL A 179 11.88 5.80 14.71
N ASN A 180 12.38 6.58 13.75
CA ASN A 180 12.98 7.90 13.97
C ASN A 180 14.09 7.88 15.05
N GLY A 181 15.29 7.40 14.73
CA GLY A 181 16.38 7.38 15.72
C GLY A 181 17.73 6.81 15.27
N SER A 182 18.69 6.81 16.19
CA SER A 182 20.02 6.20 15.99
C SER A 182 20.55 5.39 17.18
N VAL A 183 21.38 4.39 16.88
CA VAL A 183 22.19 3.59 17.80
C VAL A 183 23.66 3.75 17.42
N GLU A 184 24.39 4.61 18.12
CA GLU A 184 25.75 5.06 17.78
C GLU A 184 26.80 4.66 18.83
N LEU A 185 27.48 3.51 18.59
CA LEU A 185 28.43 2.92 19.54
C LEU A 185 29.85 2.92 18.96
N THR A 186 30.52 4.08 19.05
CA THR A 186 31.80 4.37 18.38
C THR A 186 32.91 4.69 19.39
N GLY A 187 33.49 3.65 19.99
CA GLY A 187 34.62 3.77 20.92
C GLY A 187 35.91 3.09 20.43
N ILE A 188 36.87 2.86 21.32
CA ILE A 188 38.05 2.01 21.04
C ILE A 188 37.82 0.61 21.64
N LEU A 189 37.98 -0.44 20.82
CA LEU A 189 37.75 -1.83 21.26
C LEU A 189 38.97 -2.45 21.93
N TRP A 190 38.70 -3.26 22.96
CA TRP A 190 39.61 -4.32 23.40
C TRP A 190 39.39 -5.60 22.59
N LEU A 191 40.45 -6.39 22.43
CA LEU A 191 40.74 -7.21 21.26
C LEU A 191 39.88 -8.47 21.00
N SER A 192 38.86 -8.77 21.82
CA SER A 192 38.25 -10.10 21.89
C SER A 192 36.71 -10.17 21.88
N ASN A 193 36.01 -9.04 21.89
CA ASN A 193 34.65 -8.99 22.46
C ASN A 193 33.56 -8.80 21.40
N ALA A 194 32.68 -9.78 21.24
CA ALA A 194 31.65 -9.82 20.19
C ALA A 194 30.28 -9.29 20.66
N GLY A 195 30.13 -7.97 20.77
CA GLY A 195 28.84 -7.32 21.01
C GLY A 195 27.85 -7.45 19.84
N ASN A 196 26.57 -7.25 20.13
CA ASN A 196 25.44 -7.31 19.19
C ASN A 196 24.68 -5.98 19.18
N ALA A 197 24.26 -5.48 18.03
CA ALA A 197 23.42 -4.28 17.95
C ALA A 197 22.33 -4.40 16.87
N GLY A 198 21.08 -4.08 17.22
CA GLY A 198 19.96 -3.99 16.28
C GLY A 198 19.13 -2.73 16.50
N GLY A 199 18.41 -2.30 15.46
CA GLY A 199 17.55 -1.12 15.54
C GLY A 199 16.27 -1.35 16.35
N LEU A 200 15.92 -2.61 16.63
CA LEU A 200 14.90 -2.98 17.62
C LEU A 200 15.46 -3.90 18.72
N ILE A 201 16.26 -4.92 18.33
CA ILE A 201 16.68 -6.05 19.19
C ILE A 201 18.20 -6.25 19.14
N GLY A 202 18.86 -6.32 20.29
CA GLY A 202 20.30 -6.62 20.35
C GLY A 202 20.60 -8.07 19.99
N LYS A 203 20.09 -9.01 20.78
CA LYS A 203 20.24 -10.46 20.57
C LYS A 203 18.93 -11.18 20.87
N ALA A 204 18.62 -12.25 20.11
CA ALA A 204 17.59 -13.22 20.47
C ALA A 204 18.10 -14.67 20.49
N GLY A 205 17.55 -15.50 21.39
CA GLY A 205 17.87 -16.92 21.56
C GLY A 205 16.64 -17.81 21.78
N ASN A 206 16.48 -18.88 21.00
CA ASN A 206 15.40 -19.87 21.13
C ASN A 206 13.99 -19.21 21.18
N SER A 207 13.77 -18.18 20.37
CA SER A 207 12.67 -17.20 20.48
C SER A 207 11.89 -17.03 19.16
N SER A 208 10.89 -16.15 19.12
CA SER A 208 10.33 -15.62 17.87
C SER A 208 10.29 -14.09 17.81
N ILE A 209 10.38 -13.55 16.60
CA ILE A 209 10.28 -12.11 16.27
C ILE A 209 9.32 -11.98 15.08
N GLU A 210 8.15 -11.38 15.29
CA GLU A 210 7.02 -11.50 14.37
C GLU A 210 6.35 -10.13 14.11
N ASN A 211 6.11 -9.81 12.83
CA ASN A 211 5.46 -8.56 12.41
C ASN A 211 6.18 -7.28 12.94
N CYS A 212 7.52 -7.29 13.02
CA CYS A 212 8.31 -6.22 13.64
C CYS A 212 9.08 -5.34 12.63
N TYR A 213 9.21 -4.05 12.93
CA TYR A 213 9.80 -3.04 12.03
C TYR A 213 10.88 -2.18 12.69
N SER A 214 11.88 -1.74 11.92
CA SER A 214 12.88 -0.77 12.36
C SER A 214 13.34 0.18 11.25
N ASN A 215 13.18 1.50 11.45
CA ASN A 215 13.83 2.55 10.65
C ASN A 215 15.10 3.12 11.33
N VAL A 216 15.41 2.68 12.54
CA VAL A 216 16.54 3.19 13.34
C VAL A 216 17.88 2.86 12.68
N SER A 217 18.72 3.88 12.46
CA SER A 217 20.08 3.68 11.94
C SER A 217 21.02 3.13 13.03
N VAL A 218 21.80 2.10 12.70
CA VAL A 218 22.63 1.35 13.65
C VAL A 218 24.09 1.41 13.26
N LYS A 219 24.87 2.29 13.90
CA LYS A 219 26.28 2.53 13.60
C LYS A 219 27.17 2.19 14.78
N THR A 220 27.82 1.03 14.73
CA THR A 220 28.56 0.49 15.87
C THR A 220 29.90 -0.13 15.46
N HIS A 221 30.85 -0.20 16.38
CA HIS A 221 32.08 -0.97 16.17
C HIS A 221 31.91 -2.48 16.46
N PHE A 222 30.66 -2.96 16.59
CA PHE A 222 30.34 -4.31 17.05
C PHE A 222 30.48 -5.39 15.97
N HIS A 223 30.44 -6.64 16.44
CA HIS A 223 30.76 -7.84 15.65
C HIS A 223 29.56 -8.45 14.92
N ARG A 224 28.34 -8.00 15.26
CA ARG A 224 27.05 -8.48 14.76
C ARG A 224 26.07 -7.31 14.79
N VAL A 225 25.64 -6.86 13.62
CA VAL A 225 24.86 -5.63 13.48
C VAL A 225 23.75 -5.82 12.45
N GLY A 226 22.51 -5.49 12.81
CA GLY A 226 21.34 -5.59 11.93
C GLY A 226 20.44 -4.37 12.02
N GLY A 227 19.66 -4.06 10.99
CA GLY A 227 18.65 -2.99 11.07
C GLY A 227 17.50 -3.35 12.02
N LEU A 228 17.10 -4.62 12.07
CA LEU A 228 16.14 -5.13 13.06
C LEU A 228 16.86 -5.75 14.27
N ALA A 229 17.68 -6.78 14.02
CA ALA A 229 18.26 -7.64 15.05
C ALA A 229 19.77 -7.83 14.89
N GLY A 230 20.55 -7.58 15.95
CA GLY A 230 22.01 -7.75 15.92
C GLY A 230 22.43 -9.19 15.65
N GLY A 231 21.85 -10.16 16.35
CA GLY A 231 22.02 -11.57 16.05
C GLY A 231 20.92 -12.46 16.62
N ILE A 232 20.62 -13.55 15.92
CA ILE A 232 19.59 -14.52 16.27
C ILE A 232 20.19 -15.92 16.43
N TRP A 233 19.78 -16.63 17.48
CA TRP A 233 20.24 -17.97 17.84
C TRP A 233 19.03 -18.90 17.92
N ASN A 234 18.87 -19.86 17.00
CA ASN A 234 17.72 -20.78 16.99
C ASN A 234 16.35 -20.06 17.06
N THR A 235 16.22 -18.88 16.44
CA THR A 235 15.08 -17.97 16.62
C THR A 235 14.41 -17.68 15.28
N ASN A 236 13.09 -17.81 15.22
CA ASN A 236 12.31 -17.55 14.00
C ASN A 236 12.06 -16.05 13.80
N VAL A 237 11.99 -15.63 12.53
CA VAL A 237 11.68 -14.25 12.13
C VAL A 237 10.64 -14.28 10.99
N SER A 238 9.51 -13.58 11.13
CA SER A 238 8.46 -13.56 10.09
C SER A 238 7.82 -12.19 9.93
N ASN A 239 7.51 -11.82 8.68
CA ASN A 239 6.84 -10.57 8.31
C ASN A 239 7.55 -9.30 8.86
N CYS A 240 8.87 -9.33 9.00
CA CYS A 240 9.66 -8.25 9.60
C CYS A 240 10.38 -7.40 8.56
N SER A 241 10.68 -6.15 8.89
CA SER A 241 11.38 -5.24 7.96
C SER A 241 12.35 -4.28 8.63
N ALA A 242 13.38 -3.85 7.88
CA ALA A 242 14.32 -2.83 8.32
C ALA A 242 14.73 -1.87 7.20
N ASP A 243 14.75 -0.58 7.53
CA ASP A 243 14.97 0.53 6.59
C ASP A 243 16.11 1.48 7.03
N GLY A 244 16.52 1.42 8.30
CA GLY A 244 17.63 2.23 8.81
C GLY A 244 19.00 1.75 8.31
N ASP A 245 19.87 2.70 7.96
CA ASP A 245 21.26 2.41 7.57
C ASP A 245 22.06 1.72 8.68
N VAL A 246 22.78 0.65 8.32
CA VAL A 246 23.51 -0.25 9.23
C VAL A 246 25.01 -0.18 8.94
N ALA A 247 25.81 0.05 9.98
CA ALA A 247 27.27 0.06 9.93
C ALA A 247 27.87 -0.73 11.10
N GLY A 248 28.71 -1.72 10.78
CA GLY A 248 29.28 -2.66 11.76
C GLY A 248 30.69 -3.12 11.42
N ARG A 249 31.40 -3.71 12.39
CA ARG A 249 32.76 -4.24 12.15
C ARG A 249 32.76 -5.66 11.57
N SER A 250 31.77 -6.48 11.86
CA SER A 250 31.54 -7.76 11.16
C SER A 250 30.08 -8.14 11.22
N CYS A 251 29.70 -9.17 10.46
CA CYS A 251 28.37 -9.77 10.43
C CYS A 251 27.29 -8.67 10.40
N VAL A 252 27.35 -7.85 9.36
CA VAL A 252 26.47 -6.71 9.15
C VAL A 252 25.37 -7.11 8.17
N GLY A 253 24.12 -7.09 8.60
CA GLY A 253 22.95 -7.36 7.76
C GLY A 253 22.05 -6.14 7.68
N GLY A 254 21.32 -5.95 6.58
CA GLY A 254 20.24 -4.97 6.54
C GLY A 254 19.11 -5.31 7.53
N LEU A 255 18.74 -6.60 7.65
CA LEU A 255 17.79 -7.07 8.67
C LEU A 255 18.50 -7.67 9.90
N ILE A 256 19.39 -8.65 9.68
CA ILE A 256 19.96 -9.52 10.73
C ILE A 256 21.49 -9.65 10.60
N GLY A 257 22.24 -9.37 11.66
CA GLY A 257 23.71 -9.45 11.60
C GLY A 257 24.27 -10.87 11.48
N ASP A 258 23.93 -11.77 12.40
CA ASP A 258 24.32 -13.19 12.40
C ASP A 258 23.10 -14.07 12.73
N SER A 259 22.87 -15.10 11.92
CA SER A 259 21.84 -16.12 12.11
C SER A 259 22.50 -17.46 12.40
N TYR A 260 22.51 -17.86 13.67
CA TYR A 260 23.27 -19.00 14.18
C TYR A 260 22.36 -20.16 14.62
N ILE A 261 22.68 -21.39 14.20
CA ILE A 261 22.03 -22.62 14.68
C ILE A 261 22.99 -23.49 15.50
N SER A 262 22.51 -23.93 16.68
CA SER A 262 23.12 -24.99 17.49
C SER A 262 22.12 -25.88 18.25
N SER A 263 20.83 -25.79 17.93
CA SER A 263 19.75 -26.57 18.57
C SER A 263 19.32 -27.78 17.73
N SER A 264 18.35 -28.53 18.27
CA SER A 264 17.66 -29.64 17.61
C SER A 264 16.43 -29.20 16.78
N THR A 265 16.36 -27.94 16.33
CA THR A 265 15.22 -27.38 15.60
C THR A 265 15.67 -26.52 14.42
N ASP A 266 14.91 -26.56 13.33
CA ASP A 266 15.05 -25.66 12.17
C ASP A 266 14.72 -24.20 12.54
N VAL A 267 15.21 -23.26 11.74
CA VAL A 267 14.94 -21.82 11.86
C VAL A 267 14.34 -21.29 10.56
N TYR A 268 13.32 -20.46 10.66
CA TYR A 268 12.62 -19.85 9.54
C TYR A 268 12.73 -18.32 9.58
N ILE A 269 13.15 -17.73 8.45
CA ILE A 269 13.23 -16.29 8.20
C ILE A 269 12.39 -16.02 6.96
N THR A 270 11.20 -15.43 7.13
CA THR A 270 10.15 -15.47 6.09
C THR A 270 9.46 -14.13 5.83
N ASN A 271 9.06 -13.88 4.58
CA ASN A 271 8.28 -12.71 4.15
C ASN A 271 8.85 -11.37 4.66
N SER A 272 10.17 -11.25 4.73
CA SER A 272 10.86 -10.17 5.45
C SER A 272 11.85 -9.43 4.53
N PHE A 273 12.06 -8.12 4.75
CA PHE A 273 12.85 -7.32 3.80
C PHE A 273 13.77 -6.28 4.45
N ALA A 274 14.81 -5.89 3.70
CA ALA A 274 15.76 -4.85 4.09
C ALA A 274 15.97 -3.80 2.99
N THR A 275 15.81 -2.52 3.33
CA THR A 275 15.90 -1.39 2.40
C THR A 275 17.07 -0.43 2.72
N GLY A 276 17.45 -0.32 3.99
CA GLY A 276 18.63 0.44 4.44
C GLY A 276 19.97 -0.19 4.05
N ASN A 277 21.03 0.61 3.93
CA ASN A 277 22.34 0.15 3.47
C ASN A 277 23.10 -0.62 4.57
N ALA A 278 23.78 -1.71 4.21
CA ALA A 278 24.63 -2.48 5.12
C ALA A 278 26.11 -2.21 4.82
N SER A 279 26.91 -1.81 5.82
CA SER A 279 28.28 -1.33 5.60
C SER A 279 29.31 -1.79 6.65
N SER A 280 30.56 -1.96 6.22
CA SER A 280 31.71 -2.24 7.10
C SER A 280 32.30 -0.94 7.68
N ILE A 281 32.68 -0.94 8.97
CA ILE A 281 33.48 0.14 9.58
C ILE A 281 34.85 -0.37 10.06
N SER A 282 35.90 0.41 9.80
CA SER A 282 37.23 0.18 10.37
C SER A 282 37.33 0.71 11.80
N VAL A 283 38.06 -0.02 12.65
CA VAL A 283 38.22 0.31 14.08
C VAL A 283 39.71 0.42 14.43
N PRO A 284 40.20 1.62 14.81
CA PRO A 284 41.58 1.80 15.26
C PRO A 284 41.87 1.02 16.55
N CYS A 285 43.02 0.36 16.63
CA CYS A 285 43.37 -0.52 17.74
C CYS A 285 44.50 0.04 18.59
N LEU A 286 44.35 0.03 19.92
CA LEU A 286 45.24 0.77 20.83
C LEU A 286 46.52 0.03 21.26
N ASN A 287 46.77 -1.20 20.79
CA ASN A 287 47.67 -2.13 21.47
C ASN A 287 48.75 -2.75 20.57
N ASN A 288 49.99 -2.26 20.71
CA ASN A 288 51.22 -2.72 20.05
C ASN A 288 51.68 -4.16 20.45
N SER A 289 50.76 -5.04 20.83
CA SER A 289 51.05 -6.41 21.30
C SER A 289 50.23 -7.51 20.61
N LEU A 290 49.58 -7.19 19.48
CA LEU A 290 49.24 -8.22 18.50
C LEU A 290 50.53 -8.91 17.98
N PRO A 291 50.56 -10.25 17.81
CA PRO A 291 51.82 -10.99 17.56
C PRO A 291 52.66 -10.51 16.38
N ASP A 292 52.04 -9.98 15.32
CA ASP A 292 52.71 -9.59 14.07
C ASP A 292 52.60 -8.08 13.76
N GLY A 293 52.23 -7.24 14.74
CA GLY A 293 52.38 -5.77 14.66
C GLY A 293 51.27 -4.95 13.98
N TYR A 294 50.08 -5.53 13.76
CA TYR A 294 48.93 -4.86 13.12
C TYR A 294 48.34 -3.68 13.94
N ASN A 295 47.77 -2.68 13.25
CA ASN A 295 47.07 -1.52 13.87
C ASN A 295 45.53 -1.52 13.73
N MET A 296 44.94 -2.50 13.04
CA MET A 296 43.47 -2.66 12.89
C MET A 296 43.07 -4.14 13.04
N ILE A 297 41.84 -4.42 13.47
CA ILE A 297 41.30 -5.79 13.52
C ILE A 297 40.26 -5.99 12.42
N ASN A 298 40.67 -6.75 11.38
CA ASN A 298 39.85 -7.52 10.43
C ASN A 298 38.33 -7.24 10.51
N SER A 299 37.79 -6.53 9.52
CA SER A 299 36.32 -6.45 9.36
C SER A 299 35.79 -7.69 8.62
N GLY A 300 34.54 -8.05 8.90
CA GLY A 300 33.94 -9.33 8.52
C GLY A 300 32.93 -9.24 7.38
N GLN A 301 31.93 -10.10 7.44
CA GLN A 301 30.88 -10.30 6.45
C GLN A 301 29.88 -9.14 6.45
N VAL A 302 29.46 -8.70 5.26
CA VAL A 302 28.38 -7.72 5.03
C VAL A 302 27.36 -8.33 4.06
N GLY A 303 26.08 -8.28 4.39
CA GLY A 303 24.97 -8.74 3.55
C GLY A 303 23.85 -7.70 3.51
N GLY A 304 23.24 -7.46 2.35
CA GLY A 304 22.09 -6.54 2.26
C GLY A 304 20.88 -7.01 3.06
N PHE A 305 20.74 -8.31 3.34
CA PHE A 305 19.68 -8.88 4.19
C PHE A 305 20.26 -9.51 5.48
N ILE A 306 21.17 -10.49 5.35
CA ILE A 306 21.80 -11.20 6.48
C ILE A 306 23.33 -11.12 6.39
N GLY A 307 24.00 -10.70 7.46
CA GLY A 307 25.46 -10.62 7.48
C GLY A 307 26.14 -11.99 7.38
N TRP A 308 25.75 -12.95 8.24
CA TRP A 308 26.25 -14.32 8.23
C TRP A 308 25.14 -15.32 8.58
N ILE A 309 25.01 -16.41 7.82
CA ILE A 309 24.26 -17.61 8.21
C ILE A 309 25.27 -18.68 8.63
N SER A 310 25.24 -19.04 9.92
CA SER A 310 26.29 -19.78 10.62
C SER A 310 25.73 -20.97 11.41
N GLN A 311 26.52 -22.03 11.58
CA GLN A 311 26.07 -23.26 12.25
C GLN A 311 27.19 -23.97 13.01
N SER A 312 26.88 -24.51 14.19
CA SER A 312 27.77 -25.46 14.89
C SER A 312 27.69 -26.86 14.27
N ALA A 313 28.84 -27.51 14.05
CA ALA A 313 28.86 -28.90 13.59
C ALA A 313 28.09 -29.85 14.54
N SER A 314 27.07 -30.51 14.02
CA SER A 314 26.21 -31.45 14.76
C SER A 314 27.02 -32.61 15.33
N THR A 315 26.93 -32.85 16.64
CA THR A 315 27.66 -33.94 17.33
C THR A 315 26.93 -35.29 17.30
N ASP A 316 25.65 -35.29 16.92
CA ASP A 316 24.77 -36.46 16.81
C ASP A 316 24.53 -36.92 15.35
N GLY A 317 24.68 -36.00 14.39
CA GLY A 317 24.42 -36.20 12.96
C GLY A 317 23.11 -35.60 12.45
N THR A 318 22.35 -34.89 13.29
CA THR A 318 21.11 -34.20 12.89
C THR A 318 21.44 -32.78 12.43
N LEU A 319 21.31 -32.50 11.13
CA LEU A 319 21.54 -31.17 10.56
C LEU A 319 20.21 -30.44 10.36
N ASN A 320 19.83 -29.63 11.35
CA ASN A 320 18.78 -28.63 11.19
C ASN A 320 19.26 -27.47 10.30
N LEU A 321 18.35 -26.73 9.69
CA LEU A 321 18.63 -25.75 8.64
C LEU A 321 18.01 -24.37 8.94
N THR A 322 18.65 -23.31 8.46
CA THR A 322 18.02 -22.00 8.29
C THR A 322 17.31 -21.98 6.95
N TYR A 323 16.01 -21.73 6.94
CA TYR A 323 15.20 -21.49 5.74
C TYR A 323 14.95 -19.99 5.61
N VAL A 324 15.37 -19.39 4.49
CA VAL A 324 15.11 -17.98 4.17
C VAL A 324 14.22 -17.93 2.92
N LEU A 325 12.97 -17.50 3.07
CA LEU A 325 11.91 -17.69 2.06
C LEU A 325 11.12 -16.39 1.83
N ASN A 326 10.86 -16.03 0.57
CA ASN A 326 10.09 -14.83 0.19
C ASN A 326 10.68 -13.51 0.77
N CYS A 327 12.01 -13.41 0.84
CA CYS A 327 12.72 -12.28 1.48
C CYS A 327 13.53 -11.49 0.44
N TYR A 328 13.71 -10.18 0.64
CA TYR A 328 14.49 -9.35 -0.30
C TYR A 328 15.36 -8.28 0.35
N SER A 329 16.35 -7.80 -0.42
CA SER A 329 17.13 -6.61 -0.08
C SER A 329 17.29 -5.65 -1.25
N THR A 330 17.11 -4.36 -0.98
CA THR A 330 17.40 -3.27 -1.94
C THR A 330 18.52 -2.33 -1.47
N GLY A 331 18.93 -2.42 -0.21
CA GLY A 331 20.02 -1.62 0.36
C GLY A 331 21.40 -2.05 -0.15
N ASN A 332 22.32 -1.10 -0.31
CA ASN A 332 23.67 -1.40 -0.79
C ASN A 332 24.48 -2.17 0.27
N ALA A 333 25.33 -3.11 -0.15
CA ALA A 333 26.16 -3.97 0.71
C ALA A 333 27.65 -3.65 0.52
N ILE A 334 28.21 -2.80 1.39
CA ILE A 334 29.49 -2.11 1.17
C ILE A 334 30.57 -2.52 2.19
N ASN A 335 31.58 -3.25 1.74
CA ASN A 335 32.67 -3.78 2.58
C ASN A 335 34.05 -3.22 2.18
N GLU A 336 34.25 -1.93 2.44
CA GLU A 336 35.52 -1.20 2.19
C GLU A 336 36.72 -1.70 3.01
N ASN A 337 36.49 -2.40 4.13
CA ASN A 337 37.54 -2.69 5.11
C ASN A 337 37.79 -4.20 5.28
N GLY A 338 37.19 -5.05 4.44
CA GLY A 338 37.00 -6.46 4.73
C GLY A 338 36.74 -7.32 3.49
N THR A 339 36.43 -8.59 3.73
CA THR A 339 36.61 -9.63 2.71
C THR A 339 35.35 -10.21 2.09
N THR A 340 34.16 -9.77 2.47
CA THR A 340 32.92 -10.49 2.09
C THR A 340 31.73 -9.55 2.03
N ALA A 341 31.20 -9.32 0.82
CA ALA A 341 29.97 -8.56 0.60
C ALA A 341 28.98 -9.35 -0.26
N GLY A 342 27.72 -9.42 0.15
CA GLY A 342 26.63 -10.03 -0.63
C GLY A 342 25.41 -9.11 -0.71
N GLY A 343 24.79 -8.98 -1.88
CA GLY A 343 23.56 -8.18 -2.02
C GLY A 343 22.40 -8.72 -1.17
N PHE A 344 22.38 -10.02 -0.87
CA PHE A 344 21.46 -10.66 0.08
C PHE A 344 22.21 -11.17 1.32
N VAL A 345 23.21 -12.03 1.17
CA VAL A 345 23.90 -12.69 2.31
C VAL A 345 25.42 -12.57 2.24
N GLY A 346 26.06 -12.11 3.33
CA GLY A 346 27.51 -11.89 3.35
C GLY A 346 28.33 -13.20 3.31
N GLU A 347 27.94 -14.17 4.13
CA GLU A 347 28.44 -15.55 4.06
C GLU A 347 27.34 -16.55 4.45
N TYR A 348 27.28 -17.67 3.72
CA TYR A 348 26.24 -18.69 3.83
C TYR A 348 26.89 -20.08 3.99
N GLN A 349 26.75 -20.70 5.16
CA GLN A 349 27.45 -21.95 5.48
C GLN A 349 26.58 -23.21 5.38
N ASN A 350 25.27 -23.11 5.65
CA ASN A 350 24.28 -24.18 5.45
C ASN A 350 22.85 -23.59 5.47
N GLY A 351 21.86 -24.32 4.97
CA GLY A 351 20.44 -23.93 4.99
C GLY A 351 19.72 -24.15 3.66
N VAL A 352 18.63 -23.41 3.46
CA VAL A 352 17.93 -23.20 2.18
C VAL A 352 17.59 -21.71 2.04
N ILE A 353 17.82 -21.12 0.88
CA ILE A 353 17.31 -19.80 0.49
C ILE A 353 16.46 -20.00 -0.76
N SER A 354 15.20 -19.55 -0.74
CA SER A 354 14.24 -19.78 -1.82
C SER A 354 13.43 -18.51 -2.09
N ASP A 355 13.18 -18.21 -3.36
CA ASP A 355 12.22 -17.17 -3.78
C ASP A 355 12.62 -15.77 -3.24
N CYS A 356 13.92 -15.47 -3.25
CA CYS A 356 14.52 -14.26 -2.67
C CYS A 356 15.29 -13.42 -3.71
N TYR A 357 15.46 -12.11 -3.48
CA TYR A 357 16.20 -11.26 -4.42
C TYR A 357 17.02 -10.12 -3.81
N ALA A 358 17.99 -9.63 -4.58
CA ALA A 358 18.87 -8.51 -4.22
C ALA A 358 19.07 -7.49 -5.36
N THR A 359 18.78 -6.21 -5.09
CA THR A 359 18.92 -5.10 -6.06
C THR A 359 19.92 -4.00 -5.66
N GLY A 360 20.37 -3.97 -4.40
CA GLY A 360 21.36 -3.01 -3.91
C GLY A 360 22.80 -3.31 -4.37
N THR A 361 23.60 -2.26 -4.62
CA THR A 361 24.99 -2.34 -5.09
C THR A 361 25.89 -3.07 -4.09
N VAL A 362 26.79 -3.92 -4.58
CA VAL A 362 27.70 -4.72 -3.74
C VAL A 362 29.14 -4.29 -3.96
N TYR A 363 29.86 -4.00 -2.86
CA TYR A 363 31.29 -3.67 -2.89
C TYR A 363 32.10 -4.47 -1.87
N ALA A 364 33.27 -5.00 -2.25
CA ALA A 364 34.25 -5.52 -1.30
C ALA A 364 35.68 -5.11 -1.69
N HIS A 365 36.44 -4.53 -0.77
CA HIS A 365 37.82 -4.12 -1.06
C HIS A 365 38.84 -5.27 -0.84
N GLY A 366 38.55 -6.23 0.03
CA GLY A 366 39.59 -7.13 0.54
C GLY A 366 40.57 -6.42 1.48
N TYR A 367 41.58 -7.13 1.97
CA TYR A 367 42.50 -6.60 2.98
C TYR A 367 43.98 -6.84 2.63
N VAL A 368 44.80 -5.80 2.76
CA VAL A 368 46.25 -5.89 2.63
C VAL A 368 46.87 -5.81 4.03
N TYR A 369 47.55 -6.88 4.45
CA TYR A 369 48.29 -6.91 5.71
C TYR A 369 49.55 -6.03 5.61
N ASP A 370 49.97 -5.43 6.73
CA ASP A 370 51.19 -4.59 6.83
C ASP A 370 52.49 -5.32 6.37
N ASN A 371 52.46 -6.66 6.35
CA ASN A 371 53.54 -7.51 5.85
C ASN A 371 53.52 -7.77 4.32
N GLY A 372 52.58 -7.15 3.59
CA GLY A 372 52.40 -7.29 2.14
C GLY A 372 51.54 -8.48 1.69
N THR A 373 50.98 -9.26 2.61
CA THR A 373 50.07 -10.37 2.27
C THR A 373 48.68 -9.83 1.95
N HIS A 374 48.05 -10.27 0.85
CA HIS A 374 46.65 -9.97 0.56
C HIS A 374 45.72 -11.07 1.09
N LYS A 375 44.62 -10.68 1.75
CA LYS A 375 43.45 -11.53 2.00
C LYS A 375 42.32 -11.05 1.10
N LEU A 376 41.95 -11.91 0.15
CA LEU A 376 41.16 -11.56 -1.02
C LEU A 376 39.76 -11.03 -0.67
N GLY A 377 39.29 -10.03 -1.41
CA GLY A 377 37.94 -9.47 -1.33
C GLY A 377 36.93 -10.23 -2.18
N TYR A 378 35.85 -10.74 -1.57
CA TYR A 378 34.79 -11.51 -2.23
C TYR A 378 33.50 -10.70 -2.29
N ALA A 379 33.01 -10.38 -3.49
CA ALA A 379 31.73 -9.72 -3.70
C ALA A 379 30.80 -10.57 -4.55
N GLY A 380 29.54 -10.74 -4.11
CA GLY A 380 28.52 -11.49 -4.83
C GLY A 380 27.21 -10.73 -4.92
N GLY A 381 26.60 -10.63 -6.10
CA GLY A 381 25.33 -9.90 -6.27
C GLY A 381 24.18 -10.47 -5.43
N PHE A 382 24.23 -11.75 -5.07
CA PHE A 382 23.35 -12.38 -4.08
C PHE A 382 24.12 -12.78 -2.81
N ALA A 383 25.18 -13.58 -2.93
CA ALA A 383 25.93 -14.11 -1.78
C ALA A 383 27.44 -13.81 -1.87
N GLY A 384 28.02 -13.15 -0.86
CA GLY A 384 29.47 -12.92 -0.83
C GLY A 384 30.26 -14.24 -0.80
N LYS A 385 29.81 -15.18 0.02
CA LYS A 385 30.31 -16.56 0.07
C LYS A 385 29.23 -17.60 0.30
N MET A 386 29.40 -18.77 -0.30
CA MET A 386 28.61 -19.98 -0.08
C MET A 386 29.54 -21.17 0.18
N ALA A 387 29.25 -21.98 1.20
CA ALA A 387 30.01 -23.18 1.54
C ALA A 387 29.17 -24.46 1.49
N ASN A 388 27.95 -24.46 2.04
CA ASN A 388 26.94 -25.52 1.85
C ASN A 388 25.54 -24.89 1.86
N GLY A 389 24.51 -25.72 1.75
CA GLY A 389 23.11 -25.29 1.62
C GLY A 389 22.63 -25.26 0.17
N THR A 390 21.42 -24.72 -0.03
CA THR A 390 20.76 -24.60 -1.34
C THR A 390 20.25 -23.19 -1.56
N ILE A 391 20.54 -22.57 -2.70
CA ILE A 391 19.87 -21.34 -3.15
C ILE A 391 19.00 -21.69 -4.36
N GLN A 392 17.74 -21.28 -4.39
CA GLN A 392 16.83 -21.55 -5.51
C GLN A 392 15.82 -20.43 -5.76
N ASN A 393 15.23 -20.39 -6.96
CA ASN A 393 14.19 -19.42 -7.37
C ASN A 393 14.57 -17.94 -7.12
N SER A 394 15.87 -17.63 -7.08
CA SER A 394 16.38 -16.38 -6.52
C SER A 394 17.18 -15.59 -7.55
N PHE A 395 17.21 -14.25 -7.45
CA PHE A 395 17.89 -13.42 -8.44
C PHE A 395 18.68 -12.23 -7.89
N ALA A 396 19.67 -11.80 -8.67
CA ALA A 396 20.42 -10.58 -8.47
C ALA A 396 20.30 -9.67 -9.71
N SER A 397 20.10 -8.37 -9.49
CA SER A 397 19.98 -7.36 -10.56
C SER A 397 20.71 -6.05 -10.21
N ASN A 398 21.71 -6.15 -9.34
CA ASN A 398 22.57 -5.07 -8.88
C ASN A 398 23.89 -4.94 -9.65
N THR A 399 24.73 -3.97 -9.27
CA THR A 399 26.14 -3.89 -9.71
C THR A 399 27.07 -4.44 -8.63
N VAL A 400 28.07 -5.21 -9.03
CA VAL A 400 29.06 -5.88 -8.16
C VAL A 400 30.45 -5.39 -8.52
N THR A 401 31.16 -4.77 -7.57
CA THR A 401 32.55 -4.32 -7.75
C THR A 401 33.42 -4.84 -6.61
N THR A 402 34.62 -5.33 -6.91
CA THR A 402 35.59 -5.75 -5.88
C THR A 402 37.01 -5.65 -6.41
N VAL A 403 37.98 -5.62 -5.51
CA VAL A 403 39.38 -5.76 -5.88
C VAL A 403 39.66 -7.17 -6.41
N ASP A 404 39.21 -8.23 -5.74
CA ASP A 404 39.67 -9.60 -6.05
C ASP A 404 38.63 -10.49 -6.74
N GLU A 405 37.72 -11.14 -6.02
CA GLU A 405 36.81 -12.18 -6.56
C GLU A 405 35.35 -11.68 -6.69
N ALA A 406 34.92 -11.38 -7.92
CA ALA A 406 33.60 -10.81 -8.25
C ALA A 406 32.65 -11.85 -8.85
N GLY A 407 31.48 -12.06 -8.27
CA GLY A 407 30.44 -12.92 -8.83
C GLY A 407 29.11 -12.20 -9.02
N GLY A 408 28.50 -12.32 -10.18
CA GLY A 408 27.17 -11.74 -10.42
C GLY A 408 26.08 -12.29 -9.50
N PHE A 409 26.19 -13.56 -9.10
CA PHE A 409 25.37 -14.18 -8.06
C PHE A 409 26.18 -14.49 -6.80
N VAL A 410 27.33 -15.18 -6.90
CA VAL A 410 28.14 -15.59 -5.74
C VAL A 410 29.63 -15.25 -5.89
N GLY A 411 30.20 -14.51 -4.92
CA GLY A 411 31.62 -14.14 -4.95
C GLY A 411 32.56 -15.36 -4.88
N GLN A 412 32.39 -16.21 -3.86
CA GLN A 412 33.06 -17.52 -3.77
C GLN A 412 32.11 -18.66 -3.37
N MET A 413 32.11 -19.72 -4.18
CA MET A 413 31.37 -20.96 -3.92
C MET A 413 32.35 -22.10 -3.55
N SER A 414 32.16 -22.71 -2.38
CA SER A 414 32.97 -23.80 -1.84
C SER A 414 32.15 -25.03 -1.46
N GLY A 415 31.02 -25.24 -2.14
CA GLY A 415 30.07 -26.34 -1.95
C GLY A 415 28.62 -25.86 -2.03
N GLY A 416 27.68 -26.76 -1.71
CA GLY A 416 26.23 -26.52 -1.83
C GLY A 416 25.68 -26.60 -3.26
N THR A 417 24.40 -26.24 -3.41
CA THR A 417 23.67 -26.26 -4.69
C THR A 417 23.04 -24.89 -4.99
N ILE A 418 23.03 -24.46 -6.25
CA ILE A 418 22.25 -23.33 -6.73
C ILE A 418 21.39 -23.79 -7.90
N ARG A 419 20.08 -23.52 -7.89
CA ARG A 419 19.21 -23.86 -9.04
C ARG A 419 18.18 -22.79 -9.39
N GLU A 420 17.62 -22.82 -10.60
CA GLU A 420 16.44 -22.01 -10.98
C GLU A 420 16.62 -20.51 -10.64
N SER A 421 17.85 -20.00 -10.75
CA SER A 421 18.29 -18.69 -10.23
C SER A 421 19.11 -17.91 -11.26
N TYR A 422 19.09 -16.59 -11.23
CA TYR A 422 19.73 -15.79 -12.28
C TYR A 422 20.40 -14.49 -11.82
N ALA A 423 21.35 -14.01 -12.63
CA ALA A 423 22.10 -12.78 -12.38
C ALA A 423 22.11 -11.87 -13.62
N VAL A 424 21.48 -10.70 -13.50
CA VAL A 424 21.51 -9.62 -14.51
C VAL A 424 22.39 -8.48 -14.02
N THR A 425 23.60 -8.85 -13.56
CA THR A 425 24.45 -8.00 -12.72
C THR A 425 25.77 -7.64 -13.38
N ASN A 426 26.06 -6.35 -13.50
CA ASN A 426 27.34 -5.89 -14.02
C ASN A 426 28.43 -6.14 -12.96
N THR A 427 29.48 -6.87 -13.33
CA THR A 427 30.41 -7.54 -12.42
C THR A 427 31.85 -7.16 -12.73
N THR A 428 32.54 -6.51 -11.79
CA THR A 428 33.89 -5.94 -11.94
C THR A 428 34.86 -6.46 -10.88
N ALA A 429 35.98 -7.05 -11.31
CA ALA A 429 37.13 -7.41 -10.47
C ALA A 429 38.40 -6.63 -10.86
N GLU A 430 38.85 -5.69 -10.02
CA GLU A 430 39.96 -4.79 -10.35
C GLU A 430 41.34 -5.48 -10.42
N ASN A 431 41.49 -6.68 -9.84
CA ASN A 431 42.77 -7.37 -9.66
C ASN A 431 42.76 -8.87 -9.94
N SER A 432 41.81 -9.65 -9.40
CA SER A 432 41.74 -11.11 -9.56
C SER A 432 40.69 -11.51 -10.60
N SER A 433 39.61 -12.20 -10.22
CA SER A 433 38.72 -12.92 -11.15
C SER A 433 37.25 -12.52 -11.05
N ALA A 434 36.59 -12.39 -12.21
CA ALA A 434 35.17 -12.06 -12.32
C ALA A 434 34.37 -13.13 -13.07
N GLY A 435 33.18 -13.45 -12.56
CA GLY A 435 32.24 -14.38 -13.20
C GLY A 435 30.82 -13.87 -13.20
N GLY A 436 30.13 -13.92 -14.34
CA GLY A 436 28.75 -13.42 -14.47
C GLY A 436 27.73 -14.13 -13.56
N PHE A 437 28.04 -15.33 -13.06
CA PHE A 437 27.28 -16.00 -12.00
C PHE A 437 28.14 -16.26 -10.75
N VAL A 438 29.34 -16.85 -10.89
CA VAL A 438 30.24 -17.13 -9.74
C VAL A 438 31.64 -16.60 -10.01
N GLY A 439 32.19 -15.78 -9.11
CA GLY A 439 33.57 -15.30 -9.24
C GLY A 439 34.58 -16.43 -9.16
N PHE A 440 34.56 -17.14 -8.03
CA PHE A 440 35.51 -18.21 -7.74
C PHE A 440 34.83 -19.47 -7.19
N MET A 441 35.00 -20.61 -7.88
CA MET A 441 34.36 -21.88 -7.53
C MET A 441 35.40 -22.96 -7.17
N ARG A 442 35.26 -23.60 -6.00
CA ARG A 442 36.06 -24.79 -5.63
C ARG A 442 35.33 -26.10 -5.91
N CYS A 443 34.06 -26.13 -5.55
CA CYS A 443 33.14 -27.26 -5.66
C CYS A 443 31.70 -26.77 -5.49
N GLY A 444 30.75 -27.63 -5.84
CA GLY A 444 29.31 -27.32 -5.78
C GLY A 444 28.57 -27.75 -7.04
N VAL A 445 27.26 -27.53 -7.01
CA VAL A 445 26.31 -27.88 -8.08
C VAL A 445 25.55 -26.61 -8.51
N ILE A 446 25.49 -26.34 -9.81
CA ILE A 446 24.71 -25.22 -10.39
C ILE A 446 23.88 -25.76 -11.54
N GLU A 447 22.55 -25.58 -11.50
CA GLU A 447 21.61 -26.22 -12.44
C GLU A 447 20.48 -25.25 -12.83
N GLU A 448 20.17 -25.05 -14.11
CA GLU A 448 19.00 -24.27 -14.54
C GLU A 448 19.09 -22.78 -14.11
N CYS A 449 20.31 -22.24 -14.22
CA CYS A 449 20.65 -20.85 -13.91
C CYS A 449 21.20 -20.10 -15.14
N TYR A 450 21.13 -18.76 -15.13
CA TYR A 450 21.77 -17.95 -16.17
C TYR A 450 22.43 -16.65 -15.67
N ALA A 451 23.36 -16.15 -16.48
CA ALA A 451 24.01 -14.85 -16.31
C ALA A 451 23.84 -13.97 -17.55
N ALA A 452 23.58 -12.67 -17.35
CA ALA A 452 23.29 -11.72 -18.42
C ALA A 452 23.88 -10.30 -18.25
N GLY A 453 24.51 -9.96 -17.13
CA GLY A 453 25.21 -8.68 -16.94
C GLY A 453 26.66 -8.70 -17.43
N ASP A 454 27.27 -7.53 -17.68
CA ASP A 454 28.63 -7.43 -18.21
C ASP A 454 29.69 -7.90 -17.20
N VAL A 455 30.77 -8.53 -17.69
CA VAL A 455 31.85 -9.09 -16.86
C VAL A 455 33.20 -8.50 -17.26
N TYR A 456 33.81 -7.74 -16.34
CA TYR A 456 35.18 -7.24 -16.47
C TYR A 456 36.07 -7.77 -15.35
N SER A 457 37.27 -8.24 -15.68
CA SER A 457 38.34 -8.41 -14.69
C SER A 457 39.70 -7.96 -15.19
N LYS A 458 40.66 -7.88 -14.27
CA LYS A 458 42.08 -7.77 -14.63
C LYS A 458 42.72 -9.13 -14.90
N SER A 459 42.45 -10.18 -14.11
CA SER A 459 42.99 -11.52 -14.33
C SER A 459 42.00 -12.41 -15.09
N GLU A 460 41.28 -13.34 -14.46
CA GLU A 460 40.40 -14.28 -15.16
C GLU A 460 38.98 -13.72 -15.28
N ALA A 461 38.40 -13.73 -16.48
CA ALA A 461 37.03 -13.30 -16.73
C ALA A 461 36.22 -14.43 -17.36
N GLY A 462 35.04 -14.72 -16.81
CA GLY A 462 34.16 -15.78 -17.30
C GLY A 462 32.71 -15.32 -17.40
N GLY A 463 32.05 -15.58 -18.53
CA GLY A 463 30.63 -15.21 -18.67
C GLY A 463 29.70 -15.89 -17.64
N PHE A 464 30.10 -17.03 -17.09
CA PHE A 464 29.36 -17.71 -16.01
C PHE A 464 30.23 -17.92 -14.75
N VAL A 465 31.47 -18.44 -14.89
CA VAL A 465 32.41 -18.60 -13.76
C VAL A 465 33.78 -18.00 -14.05
N GLY A 466 34.30 -17.12 -13.19
CA GLY A 466 35.63 -16.53 -13.38
C GLY A 466 36.75 -17.56 -13.31
N LEU A 467 36.94 -18.16 -12.13
CA LEU A 467 37.98 -19.15 -11.87
C LEU A 467 37.43 -20.37 -11.12
N VAL A 468 37.61 -21.57 -11.68
CA VAL A 468 37.40 -22.85 -10.98
C VAL A 468 38.76 -23.35 -10.46
N ASN A 469 38.88 -23.64 -9.16
CA ASN A 469 40.15 -24.08 -8.56
C ASN A 469 39.98 -25.14 -7.45
N ASP A 470 40.18 -26.41 -7.82
CA ASP A 470 40.31 -27.52 -6.85
C ASP A 470 41.78 -27.74 -6.45
N THR A 471 42.07 -27.49 -5.17
CA THR A 471 43.37 -27.69 -4.53
C THR A 471 43.40 -28.89 -3.56
N THR A 472 42.27 -29.55 -3.29
CA THR A 472 42.14 -30.56 -2.22
C THR A 472 41.81 -31.96 -2.74
N GLY A 473 41.34 -32.12 -3.97
CA GLY A 473 41.37 -33.40 -4.70
C GLY A 473 40.39 -34.45 -4.17
N GLY A 474 39.08 -34.14 -4.22
CA GLY A 474 38.03 -35.08 -3.79
C GLY A 474 36.59 -34.58 -3.94
N TYR A 475 36.42 -33.29 -4.23
CA TYR A 475 35.11 -32.66 -4.41
C TYR A 475 34.70 -32.60 -5.88
N GLU A 476 33.41 -32.35 -6.12
CA GLU A 476 32.80 -32.32 -7.45
C GLU A 476 32.40 -30.88 -7.85
N VAL A 477 32.52 -30.57 -9.14
CA VAL A 477 31.97 -29.35 -9.76
C VAL A 477 31.02 -29.79 -10.86
N LYS A 478 29.73 -29.48 -10.70
CA LYS A 478 28.68 -29.68 -11.70
C LYS A 478 28.08 -28.33 -12.08
N ILE A 479 28.05 -28.07 -13.39
CA ILE A 479 27.36 -26.91 -13.96
C ILE A 479 26.53 -27.45 -15.12
N ASN A 480 25.22 -27.64 -14.89
CA ASN A 480 24.31 -28.30 -15.81
C ASN A 480 23.24 -27.31 -16.30
N ASN A 481 22.66 -27.50 -17.49
CA ASN A 481 21.48 -26.76 -17.98
C ASN A 481 21.59 -25.24 -17.74
N THR A 482 22.64 -24.57 -18.22
CA THR A 482 23.01 -23.21 -17.77
C THR A 482 23.52 -22.35 -18.92
N TYR A 483 23.30 -21.03 -18.89
CA TYR A 483 23.80 -20.16 -19.97
C TYR A 483 24.38 -18.82 -19.53
N SER A 484 25.23 -18.26 -20.39
CA SER A 484 25.73 -16.89 -20.30
C SER A 484 25.52 -16.14 -21.61
N VAL A 485 24.96 -14.93 -21.51
CA VAL A 485 24.93 -13.93 -22.59
C VAL A 485 25.81 -12.71 -22.29
N CYS A 486 26.57 -12.76 -21.19
CA CYS A 486 27.46 -11.69 -20.71
C CYS A 486 28.55 -11.33 -21.71
N ASP A 487 28.78 -10.03 -21.94
CA ASP A 487 30.02 -9.56 -22.58
C ASP A 487 31.19 -9.70 -21.58
N VAL A 488 32.31 -10.28 -22.02
CA VAL A 488 33.44 -10.69 -21.16
C VAL A 488 34.74 -10.01 -21.57
N ALA A 489 35.38 -9.29 -20.64
CA ALA A 489 36.66 -8.61 -20.84
C ALA A 489 37.68 -8.94 -19.73
N ALA A 490 38.91 -9.28 -20.12
CA ALA A 490 40.05 -9.46 -19.20
C ALA A 490 41.25 -8.58 -19.59
N ALA A 491 41.65 -7.63 -18.74
CA ALA A 491 42.70 -6.67 -19.08
C ALA A 491 44.13 -7.25 -19.09
N GLN A 492 44.39 -8.38 -18.40
CA GLN A 492 45.72 -9.01 -18.32
C GLN A 492 45.68 -10.54 -18.39
N GLY A 493 44.65 -11.18 -17.82
CA GLY A 493 44.48 -12.64 -17.80
C GLY A 493 43.46 -13.20 -18.79
N ASN A 494 42.96 -14.41 -18.49
CA ASN A 494 42.22 -15.26 -19.41
C ASN A 494 40.72 -14.91 -19.50
N ALA A 495 40.17 -14.70 -20.71
CA ALA A 495 38.75 -14.37 -20.93
C ALA A 495 37.99 -15.50 -21.65
N GLY A 496 37.03 -16.14 -20.97
CA GLY A 496 36.22 -17.23 -21.53
C GLY A 496 34.72 -16.89 -21.55
N GLY A 497 34.03 -17.23 -22.65
CA GLY A 497 32.60 -16.95 -22.79
C GLY A 497 31.71 -17.63 -21.73
N PHE A 498 32.19 -18.70 -21.10
CA PHE A 498 31.51 -19.36 -19.98
C PHE A 498 32.40 -19.49 -18.74
N VAL A 499 33.67 -19.92 -18.90
CA VAL A 499 34.64 -20.02 -17.80
C VAL A 499 35.97 -19.38 -18.16
N GLY A 500 36.46 -18.45 -17.33
CA GLY A 500 37.78 -17.84 -17.53
C GLY A 500 38.90 -18.89 -17.44
N GLN A 501 39.02 -19.55 -16.29
CA GLN A 501 40.04 -20.59 -16.10
C GLN A 501 39.59 -21.75 -15.21
N ILE A 502 40.13 -22.94 -15.49
CA ILE A 502 39.99 -24.14 -14.63
C ILE A 502 41.37 -24.65 -14.21
N ILE A 503 41.63 -24.66 -12.90
CA ILE A 503 42.78 -25.27 -12.24
C ILE A 503 42.26 -26.50 -11.47
N ALA A 504 42.68 -27.70 -11.86
CA ALA A 504 42.13 -28.95 -11.32
C ALA A 504 43.22 -29.97 -11.01
N ASN A 505 43.45 -30.24 -9.72
CA ASN A 505 44.47 -31.18 -9.24
C ASN A 505 43.92 -32.57 -8.87
N GLY A 506 42.61 -32.81 -9.00
CA GLY A 506 42.01 -34.13 -8.80
C GLY A 506 40.53 -34.22 -9.20
N ALA A 507 39.77 -33.14 -8.98
CA ALA A 507 38.32 -33.06 -9.18
C ALA A 507 37.77 -33.70 -10.47
N ASN A 508 36.52 -34.10 -10.36
CA ASN A 508 35.64 -34.29 -11.52
C ASN A 508 34.89 -32.97 -11.74
N ILE A 509 35.19 -32.33 -12.86
CA ILE A 509 34.57 -31.08 -13.28
C ILE A 509 33.80 -31.37 -14.56
N SER A 510 32.49 -31.28 -14.50
CA SER A 510 31.57 -31.51 -15.62
C SER A 510 30.71 -30.28 -15.88
N ILE A 511 30.73 -29.81 -17.13
CA ILE A 511 29.82 -28.77 -17.62
C ILE A 511 28.96 -29.41 -18.71
N ALA A 512 27.64 -29.40 -18.52
CA ALA A 512 26.70 -30.20 -19.31
C ALA A 512 25.47 -29.41 -19.76
N ASN A 513 25.10 -29.54 -21.04
CA ASN A 513 23.96 -28.83 -21.63
C ASN A 513 24.00 -27.31 -21.35
N SER A 514 25.16 -26.68 -21.56
CA SER A 514 25.38 -25.25 -21.29
C SER A 514 25.85 -24.49 -22.52
N TYR A 515 25.60 -23.17 -22.59
CA TYR A 515 26.15 -22.35 -23.67
C TYR A 515 26.61 -20.94 -23.28
N ALA A 516 27.46 -20.36 -24.13
CA ALA A 516 27.87 -18.95 -24.10
C ALA A 516 27.56 -18.23 -25.40
N ALA A 517 27.08 -16.98 -25.32
CA ALA A 517 26.72 -16.19 -26.50
C ALA A 517 27.07 -14.67 -26.44
N GLY A 518 27.70 -14.19 -25.37
CA GLY A 518 28.28 -12.83 -25.34
C GLY A 518 29.69 -12.76 -25.94
N SER A 519 30.24 -11.56 -26.13
CA SER A 519 31.56 -11.37 -26.73
C SER A 519 32.72 -11.57 -25.75
N VAL A 520 33.91 -11.88 -26.26
CA VAL A 520 35.04 -12.33 -25.42
C VAL A 520 36.35 -11.64 -25.81
N LYS A 521 36.86 -10.76 -24.93
CA LYS A 521 38.00 -9.86 -25.20
C LYS A 521 39.09 -10.01 -24.13
N THR A 522 40.36 -9.98 -24.52
CA THR A 522 41.51 -9.91 -23.60
C THR A 522 42.68 -9.23 -24.30
N ASP A 523 43.44 -8.41 -23.56
CA ASP A 523 44.58 -7.66 -24.09
C ASP A 523 45.87 -8.48 -24.12
N SER A 524 46.01 -9.50 -23.27
CA SER A 524 47.23 -10.32 -23.19
C SER A 524 47.08 -11.79 -22.78
N GLY A 525 45.88 -12.24 -22.37
CA GLY A 525 45.65 -13.62 -21.95
C GLY A 525 45.18 -14.56 -23.06
N SER A 526 44.82 -15.79 -22.69
CA SER A 526 44.10 -16.70 -23.58
C SER A 526 42.64 -16.27 -23.70
N SER A 527 42.00 -16.52 -24.84
CA SER A 527 40.54 -16.43 -24.94
C SER A 527 39.92 -17.61 -25.67
N GLY A 528 38.71 -17.99 -25.26
CA GLY A 528 38.01 -19.16 -25.78
C GLY A 528 36.50 -19.06 -25.63
N GLY A 529 35.75 -19.63 -26.57
CA GLY A 529 34.30 -19.43 -26.66
C GLY A 529 33.50 -20.02 -25.49
N LEU A 530 33.99 -21.10 -24.88
CA LEU A 530 33.51 -21.60 -23.57
C LEU A 530 34.58 -21.36 -22.50
N ILE A 531 35.70 -22.06 -22.57
CA ILE A 531 36.80 -21.97 -21.60
C ILE A 531 38.05 -21.38 -22.25
N ALA A 532 38.69 -20.39 -21.61
CA ALA A 532 39.95 -19.84 -22.10
C ALA A 532 41.19 -20.65 -21.68
N GLN A 533 41.25 -21.18 -20.46
CA GLN A 533 42.30 -22.12 -20.06
C GLN A 533 41.76 -23.22 -19.13
N SER A 534 42.17 -24.48 -19.32
CA SER A 534 41.69 -25.61 -18.51
C SER A 534 42.76 -26.65 -18.19
N GLY A 535 42.76 -27.12 -16.96
CA GLY A 535 43.22 -28.46 -16.58
C GLY A 535 42.24 -29.56 -17.01
N LYS A 536 42.14 -30.63 -16.21
CA LYS A 536 41.21 -31.76 -16.46
C LYS A 536 39.75 -31.33 -16.24
N SER A 537 38.97 -31.27 -17.30
CA SER A 537 37.52 -31.03 -17.30
C SER A 537 36.83 -31.86 -18.39
N VAL A 538 35.52 -32.08 -18.26
CA VAL A 538 34.69 -32.77 -19.26
C VAL A 538 33.56 -31.84 -19.69
N LEU A 539 33.46 -31.58 -21.00
CA LEU A 539 32.37 -30.82 -21.60
C LEU A 539 31.44 -31.79 -22.34
N SER A 540 30.17 -31.85 -21.95
CA SER A 540 29.14 -32.67 -22.61
C SER A 540 28.03 -31.79 -23.14
N ASN A 541 27.77 -31.85 -24.44
CA ASN A 541 26.71 -31.07 -25.10
C ASN A 541 26.80 -29.56 -24.87
N ALA A 542 28.01 -29.03 -24.62
CA ALA A 542 28.24 -27.62 -24.37
C ALA A 542 28.60 -26.87 -25.66
N PHE A 543 28.02 -25.69 -25.84
CA PHE A 543 28.08 -24.93 -27.10
C PHE A 543 28.52 -23.48 -26.88
N PHE A 544 28.95 -22.80 -27.95
CA PHE A 544 29.12 -21.35 -27.94
C PHE A 544 28.91 -20.77 -29.33
N ASP A 545 28.42 -19.53 -29.37
CA ASP A 545 28.34 -18.77 -30.62
C ASP A 545 29.74 -18.29 -31.04
N ASN A 546 30.25 -18.80 -32.16
CA ASN A 546 31.57 -18.48 -32.71
C ASN A 546 31.64 -17.14 -33.46
N VAL A 547 30.48 -16.50 -33.70
CA VAL A 547 30.37 -15.16 -34.27
C VAL A 547 30.43 -14.12 -33.16
N THR A 548 29.54 -14.21 -32.16
CA THR A 548 29.48 -13.19 -31.08
C THR A 548 30.68 -13.27 -30.13
N THR A 549 31.15 -14.47 -29.78
CA THR A 549 32.39 -14.63 -28.98
C THR A 549 33.65 -14.22 -29.76
N GLU A 550 33.58 -14.13 -31.09
CA GLU A 550 34.72 -14.01 -32.02
C GLU A 550 35.78 -15.15 -31.89
N LYS A 551 35.42 -16.31 -31.29
CA LYS A 551 36.35 -17.46 -31.13
C LYS A 551 35.90 -18.63 -31.98
N THR A 552 36.85 -19.35 -32.59
CA THR A 552 36.55 -20.60 -33.34
C THR A 552 36.63 -21.87 -32.46
N THR A 553 37.17 -21.77 -31.25
CA THR A 553 37.47 -22.90 -30.36
C THR A 553 37.22 -22.55 -28.89
N THR A 554 36.88 -23.55 -28.07
CA THR A 554 37.24 -23.50 -26.65
C THR A 554 38.75 -23.70 -26.54
N ALA A 555 39.45 -22.84 -25.81
CA ALA A 555 40.91 -22.91 -25.68
C ALA A 555 41.34 -23.84 -24.52
N GLY A 556 40.41 -24.13 -23.59
CA GLY A 556 40.51 -25.21 -22.61
C GLY A 556 39.38 -26.24 -22.74
N GLY A 557 39.64 -27.47 -22.25
CA GLY A 557 38.66 -28.55 -22.11
C GLY A 557 38.43 -29.36 -23.39
N THR A 558 37.80 -30.54 -23.26
CA THR A 558 37.43 -31.40 -24.38
C THR A 558 35.91 -31.59 -24.44
N GLY A 559 35.33 -31.38 -25.63
CA GLY A 559 33.93 -31.66 -25.94
C GLY A 559 33.06 -30.45 -26.29
N GLY A 560 33.48 -29.23 -25.92
CA GLY A 560 32.80 -27.98 -26.26
C GLY A 560 32.86 -27.64 -27.75
N LYS A 561 31.74 -27.22 -28.34
CA LYS A 561 31.59 -27.03 -29.80
C LYS A 561 31.22 -25.60 -30.16
N GLY A 562 32.03 -24.96 -30.99
CA GLY A 562 31.68 -23.68 -31.59
C GLY A 562 30.65 -23.86 -32.69
N LYS A 563 29.65 -23.00 -32.72
CA LYS A 563 28.52 -22.97 -33.65
C LYS A 563 28.29 -21.53 -34.10
N ASN A 564 27.91 -21.29 -35.34
CA ASN A 564 27.57 -19.91 -35.73
C ASN A 564 26.18 -19.53 -35.22
N THR A 565 25.84 -18.23 -35.18
CA THR A 565 24.55 -17.74 -34.67
C THR A 565 23.33 -18.46 -35.27
N THR A 566 23.32 -18.77 -36.56
CA THR A 566 22.20 -19.50 -37.18
C THR A 566 22.11 -20.94 -36.68
N GLU A 567 23.25 -21.61 -36.46
CA GLU A 567 23.26 -22.93 -35.82
C GLU A 567 22.86 -22.85 -34.34
N MET A 568 23.26 -21.81 -33.62
CA MET A 568 22.93 -21.59 -32.21
C MET A 568 21.44 -21.24 -31.98
N LYS A 569 20.70 -20.88 -33.03
CA LYS A 569 19.26 -20.65 -33.01
C LYS A 569 18.42 -21.79 -33.62
N ASN A 570 19.06 -22.88 -34.04
CA ASN A 570 18.40 -24.04 -34.66
C ASN A 570 18.19 -25.16 -33.64
N ILE A 571 16.95 -25.59 -33.41
CA ILE A 571 16.61 -26.56 -32.35
C ILE A 571 17.31 -27.90 -32.55
N SER A 572 17.44 -28.35 -33.80
CA SER A 572 18.06 -29.63 -34.12
C SER A 572 19.56 -29.70 -33.83
N ILE A 573 20.25 -28.59 -33.55
CA ILE A 573 21.61 -28.64 -32.99
C ILE A 573 21.61 -29.18 -31.56
N PHE A 574 20.57 -28.87 -30.77
CA PHE A 574 20.41 -29.23 -29.38
C PHE A 574 19.70 -30.59 -29.22
N GLU A 575 18.68 -30.88 -30.03
CA GLU A 575 18.05 -32.22 -30.10
C GLU A 575 19.07 -33.31 -30.44
N ASN A 576 19.90 -33.10 -31.47
CA ASN A 576 20.94 -34.08 -31.85
C ASN A 576 22.10 -34.15 -30.83
N ALA A 577 22.14 -33.27 -29.84
CA ALA A 577 23.02 -33.38 -28.68
C ALA A 577 22.34 -34.07 -27.48
N GLY A 578 21.03 -34.33 -27.54
CA GLY A 578 20.25 -34.89 -26.43
C GLY A 578 19.93 -33.86 -25.34
N TRP A 579 19.74 -32.59 -25.70
CA TRP A 579 19.12 -31.61 -24.80
C TRP A 579 17.62 -31.93 -24.67
N ASP A 580 17.07 -31.68 -23.48
CA ASP A 580 15.63 -31.67 -23.25
C ASP A 580 15.08 -30.28 -23.62
N ILE A 581 14.69 -30.12 -24.89
CA ILE A 581 14.41 -28.82 -25.51
C ILE A 581 13.17 -28.89 -26.42
N THR A 582 12.40 -27.80 -26.45
CA THR A 582 11.16 -27.67 -27.24
C THR A 582 11.16 -26.41 -28.13
N LYS A 583 10.37 -26.41 -29.21
CA LYS A 583 10.29 -25.27 -30.17
C LYS A 583 9.06 -24.41 -29.89
N GLY A 584 9.25 -23.09 -29.79
CA GLY A 584 8.19 -22.13 -29.48
C GLY A 584 7.96 -21.99 -27.97
N GLU A 585 6.70 -21.84 -27.54
CA GLU A 585 6.31 -21.96 -26.13
C GLU A 585 6.80 -23.32 -25.54
N PRO A 586 7.32 -23.37 -24.30
CA PRO A 586 7.73 -24.62 -23.65
C PRO A 586 6.63 -25.69 -23.68
N GLN A 587 6.97 -26.91 -24.13
CA GLN A 587 6.01 -28.03 -24.21
C GLN A 587 6.31 -29.11 -23.16
N GLY A 588 5.50 -29.16 -22.10
CA GLY A 588 5.64 -30.16 -21.03
C GLY A 588 6.77 -29.81 -20.06
N SER A 589 7.50 -30.83 -19.57
CA SER A 589 8.53 -30.67 -18.54
C SER A 589 9.94 -30.38 -19.10
N SER A 590 10.05 -29.95 -20.35
CA SER A 590 11.36 -29.71 -20.97
C SER A 590 12.06 -28.51 -20.36
N VAL A 591 13.29 -28.72 -19.90
CA VAL A 591 14.14 -27.70 -19.26
C VAL A 591 14.37 -26.48 -20.15
N TRP A 592 14.43 -26.69 -21.47
CA TRP A 592 14.67 -25.64 -22.44
C TRP A 592 13.52 -25.44 -23.42
N TYR A 593 13.36 -24.21 -23.89
CA TYR A 593 12.63 -23.85 -25.09
C TYR A 593 13.52 -23.06 -26.03
N ILE A 594 13.15 -22.98 -27.31
CA ILE A 594 13.81 -22.13 -28.29
C ILE A 594 12.81 -21.58 -29.30
N LEU A 595 12.78 -20.25 -29.44
CA LEU A 595 12.10 -19.58 -30.53
C LEU A 595 13.01 -19.71 -31.76
N GLU A 596 12.97 -20.87 -32.43
CA GLU A 596 13.92 -21.22 -33.50
C GLU A 596 14.03 -20.11 -34.56
N ASP A 597 15.27 -19.86 -35.00
CA ASP A 597 15.74 -18.72 -35.81
C ASP A 597 15.74 -17.34 -35.10
N TYR A 598 14.96 -17.15 -34.02
CA TYR A 598 14.85 -15.90 -33.26
C TYR A 598 15.70 -15.86 -31.99
N SER A 599 15.63 -16.86 -31.11
CA SER A 599 16.34 -16.93 -29.83
C SER A 599 17.42 -18.01 -29.80
N TYR A 600 18.37 -17.88 -28.88
CA TYR A 600 19.12 -19.03 -28.35
C TYR A 600 18.17 -19.93 -27.52
N PRO A 601 18.57 -21.15 -27.11
CA PRO A 601 17.85 -21.88 -26.07
C PRO A 601 17.67 -20.99 -24.83
N LEU A 602 16.46 -20.93 -24.29
CA LEU A 602 16.14 -20.23 -23.06
C LEU A 602 15.58 -21.24 -22.05
N LEU A 603 15.85 -21.02 -20.77
CA LEU A 603 15.41 -21.92 -19.70
C LEU A 603 13.92 -21.71 -19.44
N THR A 604 13.16 -22.81 -19.42
CA THR A 604 11.69 -22.81 -19.21
C THR A 604 11.25 -22.14 -17.91
N ALA A 605 12.15 -22.06 -16.91
CA ALA A 605 11.94 -21.31 -15.67
C ALA A 605 11.74 -19.78 -15.86
N PHE A 606 12.12 -19.20 -17.01
CA PHE A 606 12.16 -17.74 -17.21
C PHE A 606 11.53 -17.32 -18.58
N TYR A 607 10.19 -17.19 -18.64
CA TYR A 607 9.45 -16.85 -19.88
C TYR A 607 8.54 -15.60 -19.76
N PRO A 608 9.00 -14.41 -20.19
CA PRO A 608 8.14 -13.22 -20.39
C PRO A 608 8.43 -12.40 -21.68
N GLU A 609 7.39 -11.91 -22.38
CA GLU A 609 7.51 -11.08 -23.60
C GLU A 609 6.98 -9.63 -23.42
N THR A 610 7.25 -8.71 -24.37
CA THR A 610 6.77 -7.31 -24.37
C THR A 610 6.47 -6.81 -25.78
N ILE A 611 5.31 -6.19 -26.00
CA ILE A 611 4.67 -6.00 -27.31
C ILE A 611 4.04 -4.61 -27.44
N TYR A 612 4.36 -3.87 -28.51
CA TYR A 612 3.73 -2.58 -28.83
C TYR A 612 2.51 -2.76 -29.74
N VAL A 613 1.49 -1.92 -29.52
CA VAL A 613 0.16 -2.00 -30.14
C VAL A 613 -0.16 -0.68 -30.85
N GLY A 614 -0.04 -0.66 -32.18
CA GLY A 614 -0.16 0.55 -33.00
C GLY A 614 -1.36 0.57 -33.96
N ASN A 615 -2.30 -0.38 -33.85
CA ASN A 615 -3.58 -0.38 -34.57
C ASN A 615 -4.57 -1.39 -33.97
N GLU A 616 -5.82 -1.31 -34.42
CA GLU A 616 -6.94 -2.19 -34.08
C GLU A 616 -6.65 -3.70 -34.26
N GLU A 617 -6.03 -4.09 -35.39
CA GLU A 617 -5.74 -5.51 -35.68
C GLU A 617 -4.74 -6.08 -34.69
N GLN A 618 -3.69 -5.33 -34.36
CA GLN A 618 -2.73 -5.65 -33.31
C GLN A 618 -3.37 -5.69 -31.93
N PHE A 619 -4.26 -4.74 -31.62
CA PHE A 619 -4.97 -4.72 -30.35
C PHE A 619 -5.80 -6.01 -30.17
N LYS A 620 -6.57 -6.40 -31.18
CA LYS A 620 -7.37 -7.65 -31.18
C LYS A 620 -6.55 -8.94 -31.07
N MET A 621 -5.22 -8.89 -31.22
CA MET A 621 -4.35 -10.07 -31.02
C MET A 621 -3.97 -10.31 -29.55
N ILE A 622 -4.17 -9.37 -28.63
CA ILE A 622 -3.76 -9.49 -27.21
C ILE A 622 -4.33 -10.78 -26.57
N GLY A 623 -3.47 -11.59 -25.96
CA GLY A 623 -3.84 -12.88 -25.36
C GLY A 623 -4.08 -14.03 -26.34
N THR A 624 -4.03 -13.82 -27.66
CA THR A 624 -4.27 -14.87 -28.66
C THR A 624 -3.04 -15.74 -28.96
N ARG A 625 -3.27 -17.06 -29.12
CA ARG A 625 -2.22 -18.03 -29.46
C ARG A 625 -1.87 -18.01 -30.95
N ALA A 626 -1.06 -17.01 -31.30
CA ALA A 626 -0.34 -16.81 -32.56
C ALA A 626 -1.20 -16.65 -33.83
N TYR A 627 -0.99 -15.52 -34.53
CA TYR A 627 -1.46 -15.32 -35.90
C TYR A 627 -0.35 -14.68 -36.74
N ASP A 628 -0.30 -15.02 -38.03
CA ASP A 628 0.58 -14.32 -38.98
C ASP A 628 -0.04 -12.97 -39.32
N TYR A 629 0.57 -11.88 -38.85
CA TYR A 629 0.29 -10.54 -39.37
C TYR A 629 1.56 -9.84 -39.84
N ASP A 630 1.73 -9.78 -41.17
CA ASP A 630 2.92 -9.29 -41.86
C ASP A 630 2.57 -8.01 -42.65
N SER A 631 2.40 -6.90 -41.92
CA SER A 631 2.07 -5.59 -42.50
C SER A 631 3.28 -4.73 -42.86
N ASP A 632 4.48 -5.11 -42.40
CA ASP A 632 5.76 -4.46 -42.75
C ASP A 632 6.61 -5.28 -43.73
N GLY A 633 6.26 -6.55 -43.99
CA GLY A 633 7.01 -7.46 -44.85
C GLY A 633 8.28 -8.03 -44.17
N SER A 634 8.35 -7.98 -42.84
CA SER A 634 9.46 -8.53 -42.06
C SER A 634 9.38 -10.06 -41.90
N GLY A 635 8.20 -10.66 -42.06
CA GLY A 635 7.98 -12.09 -41.88
C GLY A 635 8.22 -12.60 -40.45
N GLN A 636 8.21 -11.72 -39.43
CA GLN A 636 8.39 -12.12 -38.04
C GLN A 636 7.06 -12.50 -37.36
N LYS A 637 7.00 -13.71 -36.82
CA LYS A 637 5.85 -14.16 -36.02
C LYS A 637 5.96 -13.62 -34.59
N LYS A 638 5.12 -12.65 -34.24
CA LYS A 638 4.92 -12.25 -32.85
C LYS A 638 3.92 -13.20 -32.19
N PHE A 639 4.26 -13.71 -31.01
CA PHE A 639 3.31 -14.36 -30.12
C PHE A 639 2.62 -13.26 -29.29
N TRP A 640 1.33 -13.44 -29.00
CA TRP A 640 0.55 -12.44 -28.26
C TRP A 640 -0.05 -13.09 -27.02
N HIS A 641 0.81 -13.63 -26.16
CA HIS A 641 0.37 -14.46 -25.04
C HIS A 641 -0.17 -13.64 -23.85
N THR A 642 -1.02 -14.27 -23.03
CA THR A 642 -1.72 -13.62 -21.91
C THR A 642 -0.81 -13.05 -20.81
N ASN A 643 0.46 -13.45 -20.74
CA ASN A 643 1.42 -13.01 -19.72
C ASN A 643 2.44 -11.97 -20.24
N ALA A 644 2.21 -11.34 -21.39
CA ALA A 644 3.15 -10.36 -21.98
C ALA A 644 2.84 -8.94 -21.49
N ASN A 645 3.83 -8.06 -21.50
CA ASN A 645 3.58 -6.61 -21.36
C ASN A 645 3.11 -6.05 -22.70
N TYR A 646 2.07 -5.21 -22.69
CA TYR A 646 1.50 -4.56 -23.86
C TYR A 646 1.55 -3.04 -23.69
N VAL A 647 1.84 -2.32 -24.76
CA VAL A 647 1.96 -0.85 -24.74
C VAL A 647 1.18 -0.23 -25.90
N LEU A 648 0.22 0.64 -25.60
CA LEU A 648 -0.47 1.44 -26.62
C LEU A 648 0.49 2.45 -27.28
N ALA A 649 0.46 2.51 -28.60
CA ALA A 649 1.31 3.35 -29.44
C ALA A 649 0.55 4.13 -30.53
N ALA A 650 -0.78 4.03 -30.54
CA ALA A 650 -1.71 4.78 -31.38
C ALA A 650 -3.12 4.71 -30.76
N ASP A 651 -4.01 5.60 -31.20
CA ASP A 651 -5.45 5.49 -30.90
C ASP A 651 -6.04 4.22 -31.54
N ILE A 652 -6.99 3.60 -30.83
CA ILE A 652 -7.60 2.32 -31.21
C ILE A 652 -9.11 2.51 -31.38
N ASP A 653 -9.59 2.73 -32.59
CA ASP A 653 -11.03 2.62 -32.87
C ASP A 653 -11.42 1.14 -33.00
N LEU A 654 -12.53 0.76 -32.37
CA LEU A 654 -13.13 -0.58 -32.42
C LEU A 654 -14.48 -0.58 -33.17
N SER A 655 -14.87 0.53 -33.81
CA SER A 655 -16.20 0.73 -34.39
C SER A 655 -16.58 -0.21 -35.55
N GLU A 656 -15.62 -0.85 -36.23
CA GLU A 656 -15.91 -1.70 -37.39
C GLU A 656 -16.38 -3.13 -37.04
N THR A 657 -16.22 -3.60 -35.80
CA THR A 657 -16.60 -4.97 -35.40
C THR A 657 -17.08 -5.06 -33.95
N GLU A 658 -17.97 -6.02 -33.66
CA GLU A 658 -18.18 -6.50 -32.29
C GLU A 658 -16.87 -7.09 -31.72
N PHE A 659 -16.55 -6.76 -30.47
CA PHE A 659 -15.27 -7.07 -29.85
C PHE A 659 -15.27 -8.42 -29.11
N GLU A 660 -14.14 -9.14 -29.19
CA GLU A 660 -13.91 -10.41 -28.48
C GLU A 660 -13.01 -10.18 -27.25
N PRO A 661 -13.52 -10.35 -26.01
CA PRO A 661 -12.77 -10.18 -24.77
C PRO A 661 -11.45 -10.97 -24.69
N PHE A 662 -10.42 -10.36 -24.10
CA PHE A 662 -9.12 -11.00 -23.90
C PHE A 662 -9.09 -11.92 -22.66
N GLY A 663 -8.37 -13.04 -22.77
CA GLY A 663 -8.22 -14.02 -21.68
C GLY A 663 -9.50 -14.82 -21.38
N THR A 664 -9.38 -15.88 -20.58
CA THR A 664 -10.53 -16.67 -20.08
C THR A 664 -10.22 -17.21 -18.69
N VAL A 665 -11.21 -17.76 -17.97
CA VAL A 665 -10.98 -18.49 -16.69
C VAL A 665 -9.87 -19.55 -16.80
N SER A 666 -9.75 -20.20 -17.98
CA SER A 666 -8.74 -21.25 -18.23
C SER A 666 -7.35 -20.72 -18.62
N LEU A 667 -7.28 -19.49 -19.12
CA LEU A 667 -6.06 -18.81 -19.55
C LEU A 667 -6.23 -17.30 -19.31
N PRO A 668 -6.13 -16.83 -18.05
CA PRO A 668 -6.44 -15.45 -17.71
C PRO A 668 -5.31 -14.52 -18.15
N PHE A 669 -5.64 -13.26 -18.43
CA PHE A 669 -4.64 -12.23 -18.68
C PHE A 669 -3.83 -11.94 -17.42
N LYS A 670 -2.51 -12.10 -17.49
CA LYS A 670 -1.54 -11.84 -16.40
C LYS A 670 -0.43 -10.87 -16.83
N GLY A 671 -0.64 -10.25 -17.98
CA GLY A 671 0.27 -9.28 -18.55
C GLY A 671 0.07 -7.90 -17.93
N ASN A 672 0.83 -6.95 -18.44
CA ASN A 672 0.59 -5.53 -18.19
C ASN A 672 0.01 -4.91 -19.47
N LEU A 673 -0.87 -3.92 -19.36
CA LEU A 673 -1.31 -3.09 -20.48
C LEU A 673 -1.13 -1.62 -20.09
N THR A 674 -0.16 -0.94 -20.69
CA THR A 674 0.20 0.43 -20.35
C THR A 674 0.05 1.39 -21.54
N ASN A 675 -0.06 2.68 -21.26
CA ASN A 675 -0.06 3.74 -22.27
C ASN A 675 1.31 4.45 -22.33
N GLN A 676 1.75 4.85 -23.53
CA GLN A 676 2.96 5.68 -23.72
C GLN A 676 2.65 6.98 -24.49
N GLY A 677 1.45 7.52 -24.27
CA GLY A 677 0.97 8.80 -24.76
C GLY A 677 -0.47 9.04 -24.31
N ASP A 678 -1.09 10.10 -24.80
CA ASP A 678 -2.50 10.42 -24.53
C ASP A 678 -3.45 9.60 -25.45
N TYR A 679 -3.13 8.33 -25.75
CA TYR A 679 -3.86 7.51 -26.73
C TYR A 679 -5.15 6.95 -26.16
N VAL A 680 -6.21 6.93 -26.99
CA VAL A 680 -7.58 6.55 -26.58
C VAL A 680 -8.06 5.30 -27.32
N ILE A 681 -8.75 4.40 -26.60
CA ILE A 681 -9.54 3.31 -27.20
C ILE A 681 -10.97 3.82 -27.40
N SER A 682 -11.48 3.84 -28.63
CA SER A 682 -12.81 4.36 -28.98
C SER A 682 -13.79 3.26 -29.37
N ASN A 683 -15.07 3.46 -29.05
CA ASN A 683 -16.20 2.66 -29.53
C ASN A 683 -16.17 1.17 -29.13
N LEU A 684 -15.62 0.84 -27.95
CA LEU A 684 -15.57 -0.53 -27.43
C LEU A 684 -16.98 -1.11 -27.27
N LYS A 685 -17.33 -2.13 -28.07
CA LYS A 685 -18.67 -2.74 -28.05
C LYS A 685 -18.62 -4.26 -27.90
N ILE A 686 -19.22 -4.76 -26.81
CA ILE A 686 -19.28 -6.18 -26.43
C ILE A 686 -20.75 -6.48 -26.08
N GLU A 687 -21.50 -7.17 -26.95
CA GLU A 687 -22.94 -7.40 -26.78
C GLU A 687 -23.27 -8.89 -26.60
N LYS A 688 -22.76 -9.49 -25.52
CA LYS A 688 -22.70 -10.94 -25.30
C LYS A 688 -23.58 -11.42 -24.13
N PRO A 689 -24.93 -11.28 -24.19
CA PRO A 689 -25.87 -11.58 -23.09
C PRO A 689 -26.04 -13.08 -22.76
N ALA A 690 -25.09 -13.92 -23.15
CA ALA A 690 -25.03 -15.35 -22.84
C ALA A 690 -23.59 -15.83 -22.56
N GLU A 691 -22.62 -14.92 -22.47
CA GLU A 691 -21.24 -15.21 -22.07
C GLU A 691 -21.03 -14.75 -20.62
N GLU A 692 -20.34 -15.59 -19.85
CA GLU A 692 -19.96 -15.30 -18.48
C GLU A 692 -18.65 -14.49 -18.47
N ASN A 693 -18.62 -13.35 -17.76
CA ASN A 693 -17.44 -12.49 -17.58
C ASN A 693 -17.05 -11.74 -18.88
N VAL A 694 -17.61 -10.54 -19.07
CA VAL A 694 -17.36 -9.69 -20.25
C VAL A 694 -16.70 -8.36 -19.89
N GLY A 695 -15.85 -7.88 -20.79
CA GLY A 695 -15.06 -6.66 -20.66
C GLY A 695 -13.91 -6.68 -21.67
N LEU A 696 -13.05 -5.65 -21.66
CA LEU A 696 -11.83 -5.68 -22.48
C LEU A 696 -11.00 -6.96 -22.21
N PHE A 697 -10.91 -7.34 -20.93
CA PHE A 697 -10.47 -8.65 -20.48
C PHE A 697 -11.66 -9.41 -19.89
N SER A 698 -11.98 -10.61 -20.39
CA SER A 698 -13.00 -11.47 -19.76
C SER A 698 -12.54 -11.92 -18.37
N PHE A 699 -11.29 -12.37 -18.27
CA PHE A 699 -10.68 -12.73 -16.99
C PHE A 699 -9.22 -12.27 -16.91
N ALA A 700 -8.89 -11.53 -15.85
CA ALA A 700 -7.54 -11.06 -15.56
C ALA A 700 -7.06 -11.53 -14.17
N LYS A 701 -5.76 -11.81 -14.02
CA LYS A 701 -5.15 -12.32 -12.78
C LYS A 701 -3.71 -11.82 -12.63
N LYS A 702 -3.44 -11.02 -11.58
CA LYS A 702 -2.13 -10.35 -11.36
C LYS A 702 -1.68 -9.47 -12.54
N ALA A 703 -2.64 -8.90 -13.25
CA ALA A 703 -2.40 -7.97 -14.35
C ALA A 703 -2.40 -6.51 -13.85
N VAL A 704 -1.57 -5.66 -14.46
CA VAL A 704 -1.58 -4.21 -14.26
C VAL A 704 -2.11 -3.52 -15.52
N ILE A 705 -3.08 -2.64 -15.38
CA ILE A 705 -3.61 -1.77 -16.44
C ILE A 705 -3.31 -0.32 -16.02
N ASP A 706 -2.67 0.44 -16.89
CA ASP A 706 -2.00 1.70 -16.51
C ASP A 706 -2.17 2.79 -17.59
N GLY A 707 -2.81 3.91 -17.22
CA GLY A 707 -3.00 5.09 -18.08
C GLY A 707 -3.92 4.89 -19.29
N ILE A 708 -4.79 3.86 -19.27
CA ILE A 708 -5.66 3.53 -20.41
C ILE A 708 -6.97 4.33 -20.36
N MET A 709 -7.30 5.02 -21.45
CA MET A 709 -8.55 5.77 -21.61
C MET A 709 -9.48 5.10 -22.64
N ILE A 710 -10.77 5.01 -22.32
CA ILE A 710 -11.80 4.44 -23.19
C ILE A 710 -12.95 5.44 -23.40
N GLU A 711 -13.33 5.65 -24.66
CA GLU A 711 -14.48 6.47 -25.08
C GLU A 711 -15.58 5.61 -25.73
N ASN A 712 -16.85 5.95 -25.46
CA ASN A 712 -18.05 5.33 -26.04
C ASN A 712 -18.11 3.80 -25.90
N ALA A 713 -18.02 3.30 -24.66
CA ALA A 713 -18.13 1.88 -24.33
C ALA A 713 -19.59 1.39 -24.22
N SER A 714 -19.86 0.19 -24.72
CA SER A 714 -21.14 -0.52 -24.58
C SER A 714 -20.86 -1.99 -24.25
N VAL A 715 -21.23 -2.43 -23.04
CA VAL A 715 -20.91 -3.80 -22.56
C VAL A 715 -22.16 -4.47 -21.99
N LEU A 716 -22.53 -5.62 -22.54
CA LEU A 716 -23.64 -6.47 -22.11
C LEU A 716 -23.16 -7.93 -21.92
N GLY A 717 -23.44 -8.53 -20.77
CA GLY A 717 -23.06 -9.91 -20.42
C GLY A 717 -24.09 -10.67 -19.58
N ASP A 718 -23.84 -11.95 -19.32
CA ASP A 718 -24.63 -12.73 -18.34
C ASP A 718 -24.08 -12.52 -16.92
N TYR A 719 -23.00 -13.23 -16.56
CA TYR A 719 -22.48 -13.25 -15.19
C TYR A 719 -21.89 -11.91 -14.76
N ALA A 720 -20.59 -11.68 -14.93
CA ALA A 720 -19.94 -10.41 -14.62
C ALA A 720 -19.75 -9.55 -15.88
N ALA A 721 -19.90 -8.22 -15.77
CA ALA A 721 -19.65 -7.28 -16.87
C ALA A 721 -18.98 -5.99 -16.37
N GLY A 722 -17.91 -5.55 -17.03
CA GLY A 722 -17.35 -4.21 -16.83
C GLY A 722 -16.36 -3.80 -17.91
N THR A 723 -16.13 -2.48 -18.09
CA THR A 723 -15.44 -1.98 -19.30
C THR A 723 -14.03 -2.56 -19.48
N PHE A 724 -13.25 -2.61 -18.40
CA PHE A 724 -11.89 -3.17 -18.43
C PHE A 724 -11.89 -4.68 -18.16
N ILE A 725 -12.59 -5.13 -17.13
CA ILE A 725 -12.48 -6.51 -16.64
C ILE A 725 -13.86 -7.10 -16.34
N GLY A 726 -14.14 -8.29 -16.87
CA GLY A 726 -15.27 -9.12 -16.45
C GLY A 726 -15.06 -9.61 -15.01
N THR A 727 -14.09 -10.52 -14.83
CA THR A 727 -13.63 -10.98 -13.49
C THR A 727 -12.13 -10.79 -13.28
N GLY A 728 -11.74 -10.22 -12.14
CA GLY A 728 -10.35 -9.95 -11.75
C GLY A 728 -9.89 -10.72 -10.51
N GLU A 729 -8.62 -11.14 -10.47
CA GLU A 729 -7.98 -11.70 -9.27
C GLU A 729 -6.61 -11.05 -9.02
N ASN A 730 -6.44 -10.33 -7.91
CA ASN A 730 -5.23 -9.57 -7.59
C ASN A 730 -4.82 -8.59 -8.71
N VAL A 731 -5.78 -7.89 -9.32
CA VAL A 731 -5.56 -6.99 -10.47
C VAL A 731 -5.34 -5.54 -10.03
N THR A 732 -4.57 -4.78 -10.79
CA THR A 732 -4.25 -3.36 -10.49
C THR A 732 -4.65 -2.46 -11.65
N LEU A 733 -5.46 -1.43 -11.40
CA LEU A 733 -5.80 -0.36 -12.34
C LEU A 733 -5.24 0.96 -11.79
N ILE A 734 -4.46 1.67 -12.61
CA ILE A 734 -3.86 2.97 -12.30
C ILE A 734 -4.19 3.95 -13.44
N ASP A 735 -4.61 5.17 -13.10
CA ASP A 735 -4.88 6.26 -14.06
C ASP A 735 -5.83 5.87 -15.23
N CYS A 736 -6.72 4.90 -14.99
CA CYS A 736 -7.63 4.34 -16.00
C CYS A 736 -8.97 5.08 -16.03
N ALA A 737 -9.44 5.47 -17.21
CA ALA A 737 -10.64 6.29 -17.38
C ALA A 737 -11.60 5.75 -18.44
N VAL A 738 -12.90 5.78 -18.16
CA VAL A 738 -13.98 5.59 -19.14
C VAL A 738 -14.78 6.89 -19.22
N VAL A 739 -14.64 7.61 -20.33
CA VAL A 739 -15.22 8.96 -20.53
C VAL A 739 -16.69 8.91 -20.95
N SER A 740 -17.13 7.77 -21.47
CA SER A 740 -18.54 7.46 -21.72
C SER A 740 -18.71 5.95 -21.81
N GLY A 741 -19.53 5.36 -20.94
CA GLY A 741 -19.79 3.92 -20.92
C GLY A 741 -21.22 3.59 -20.49
N ASN A 742 -21.79 2.53 -21.06
CA ASN A 742 -23.06 1.95 -20.66
C ASN A 742 -22.90 0.44 -20.44
N ILE A 743 -23.17 -0.03 -19.22
CA ILE A 743 -22.87 -1.40 -18.78
C ILE A 743 -24.15 -2.13 -18.37
N SER A 744 -24.27 -3.40 -18.74
CA SER A 744 -25.33 -4.28 -18.28
C SER A 744 -24.83 -5.72 -18.07
N ALA A 745 -25.24 -6.33 -16.96
CA ALA A 745 -25.09 -7.75 -16.68
C ALA A 745 -26.46 -8.34 -16.33
N TYR A 746 -26.58 -9.65 -16.35
CA TYR A 746 -27.66 -10.35 -15.65
C TYR A 746 -27.34 -10.53 -14.15
N GLN A 747 -26.05 -10.52 -13.75
CA GLN A 747 -25.65 -10.77 -12.36
C GLN A 747 -24.76 -9.68 -11.73
N GLU A 748 -23.56 -9.41 -12.24
CA GLU A 748 -22.55 -8.56 -11.56
C GLU A 748 -22.04 -7.44 -12.50
N ALA A 749 -22.66 -6.25 -12.44
CA ALA A 749 -22.35 -5.13 -13.33
C ALA A 749 -21.48 -4.07 -12.64
N GLY A 750 -20.31 -3.77 -13.22
CA GLY A 750 -19.39 -2.75 -12.72
C GLY A 750 -18.91 -1.81 -13.83
N GLY A 751 -18.79 -0.51 -13.57
CA GLY A 751 -18.32 0.44 -14.58
C GLY A 751 -16.95 0.07 -15.19
N LEU A 752 -15.98 -0.28 -14.34
CA LEU A 752 -14.64 -0.73 -14.75
C LEU A 752 -14.47 -2.25 -14.64
N ILE A 753 -14.94 -2.84 -13.54
CA ILE A 753 -14.74 -4.27 -13.21
C ILE A 753 -16.06 -4.91 -12.76
N GLY A 754 -16.52 -5.96 -13.44
CA GLY A 754 -17.75 -6.67 -13.03
C GLY A 754 -17.62 -7.33 -11.65
N LYS A 755 -16.60 -8.18 -11.48
CA LYS A 755 -16.28 -8.89 -10.24
C LYS A 755 -14.78 -8.87 -9.94
N THR A 756 -14.37 -8.81 -8.67
CA THR A 756 -12.96 -9.03 -8.31
C THR A 756 -12.72 -9.56 -6.90
N ASP A 757 -11.60 -10.27 -6.74
CA ASP A 757 -10.94 -10.51 -5.45
C ASP A 757 -9.53 -9.87 -5.47
N GLY A 758 -9.18 -9.06 -4.49
CA GLY A 758 -7.84 -8.47 -4.33
C GLY A 758 -7.49 -7.29 -5.26
N ALA A 759 -8.47 -6.55 -5.79
CA ALA A 759 -8.15 -5.45 -6.72
C ALA A 759 -7.63 -4.18 -6.04
N VAL A 760 -6.73 -3.48 -6.73
CA VAL A 760 -6.29 -2.12 -6.39
C VAL A 760 -6.67 -1.17 -7.53
N LEU A 761 -7.48 -0.14 -7.22
CA LEU A 761 -7.83 0.96 -8.13
C LEU A 761 -7.25 2.26 -7.57
N THR A 762 -6.52 2.99 -8.40
CA THR A 762 -5.90 4.28 -8.05
C THR A 762 -6.17 5.30 -9.15
N ASN A 763 -6.74 6.46 -8.78
CA ASN A 763 -7.05 7.56 -9.71
C ASN A 763 -7.88 7.11 -10.94
N CYS A 764 -8.83 6.20 -10.70
CA CYS A 764 -9.65 5.59 -11.75
C CYS A 764 -11.00 6.31 -11.90
N SER A 765 -11.57 6.35 -13.10
CA SER A 765 -12.85 7.04 -13.33
C SER A 765 -13.77 6.35 -14.35
N PHE A 766 -15.07 6.44 -14.13
CA PHE A 766 -16.12 5.99 -15.05
C PHE A 766 -17.24 7.02 -15.15
N GLU A 767 -17.64 7.38 -16.37
CA GLU A 767 -18.74 8.30 -16.67
C GLU A 767 -19.72 7.64 -17.65
N GLY A 768 -21.04 7.72 -17.40
CA GLY A 768 -22.03 6.93 -18.15
C GLY A 768 -23.50 7.30 -17.94
N ASP A 769 -24.39 6.76 -18.80
CA ASP A 769 -25.83 6.86 -18.55
C ASP A 769 -26.27 5.82 -17.51
N PHE A 770 -25.78 4.57 -17.60
CA PHE A 770 -26.17 3.52 -16.66
C PHE A 770 -25.16 2.40 -16.43
N VAL A 771 -25.25 1.78 -15.24
CA VAL A 771 -24.71 0.45 -14.92
C VAL A 771 -25.87 -0.39 -14.36
N LYS A 772 -26.15 -1.55 -14.94
CA LYS A 772 -27.35 -2.35 -14.61
C LYS A 772 -27.09 -3.83 -14.37
N ALA A 773 -27.66 -4.39 -13.32
CA ALA A 773 -27.87 -5.84 -13.16
C ALA A 773 -29.35 -6.17 -13.40
N GLU A 774 -29.69 -6.69 -14.58
CA GLU A 774 -31.06 -7.08 -14.99
C GLU A 774 -31.45 -8.47 -14.45
N GLY A 775 -31.07 -8.75 -13.19
CA GLY A 775 -31.22 -10.06 -12.56
C GLY A 775 -30.79 -10.04 -11.09
N THR A 776 -30.12 -11.08 -10.63
CA THR A 776 -30.20 -11.46 -9.21
C THR A 776 -29.26 -10.74 -8.24
N TYR A 777 -28.15 -10.14 -8.68
CA TYR A 777 -27.03 -9.83 -7.77
C TYR A 777 -26.64 -8.35 -7.66
N TYR A 778 -25.54 -7.89 -8.27
CA TYR A 778 -24.78 -6.72 -7.82
C TYR A 778 -24.53 -5.68 -8.93
N ALA A 779 -24.74 -4.39 -8.63
CA ALA A 779 -24.48 -3.28 -9.57
C ALA A 779 -23.70 -2.14 -8.92
N GLY A 780 -22.63 -1.63 -9.57
CA GLY A 780 -21.88 -0.47 -9.07
C GLY A 780 -21.05 0.32 -10.08
N GLY A 781 -20.89 1.63 -9.83
CA GLY A 781 -20.34 2.58 -10.81
C GLY A 781 -18.86 2.40 -11.15
N LEU A 782 -18.06 1.73 -10.31
CA LEU A 782 -16.72 1.24 -10.67
C LEU A 782 -16.63 -0.28 -10.62
N ILE A 783 -17.14 -0.91 -9.55
CA ILE A 783 -17.05 -2.35 -9.32
C ILE A 783 -18.44 -2.93 -9.02
N GLY A 784 -18.82 -4.05 -9.66
CA GLY A 784 -20.07 -4.75 -9.34
C GLY A 784 -19.97 -5.49 -8.01
N ASN A 785 -19.04 -6.44 -7.91
CA ASN A 785 -18.79 -7.23 -6.70
C ASN A 785 -17.29 -7.32 -6.37
N ALA A 786 -16.95 -7.31 -5.09
CA ALA A 786 -15.60 -7.18 -4.58
C ALA A 786 -15.32 -8.05 -3.35
N ALA A 787 -14.07 -8.51 -3.24
CA ALA A 787 -13.44 -8.95 -2.01
C ALA A 787 -12.02 -8.36 -1.93
N ASN A 788 -11.51 -8.11 -0.73
CA ASN A 788 -10.12 -7.67 -0.48
C ASN A 788 -9.67 -6.44 -1.32
N ILE A 789 -10.54 -5.46 -1.56
CA ILE A 789 -10.26 -4.34 -2.48
C ILE A 789 -9.60 -3.14 -1.81
N THR A 790 -8.82 -2.39 -2.58
CA THR A 790 -8.43 -1.00 -2.29
C THR A 790 -8.88 -0.10 -3.45
N VAL A 791 -9.70 0.91 -3.17
CA VAL A 791 -10.11 1.94 -4.14
C VAL A 791 -9.71 3.30 -3.61
N SER A 792 -8.93 4.05 -4.38
CA SER A 792 -8.33 5.31 -3.94
C SER A 792 -8.44 6.40 -5.01
N ASN A 793 -8.75 7.63 -4.58
CA ASN A 793 -8.80 8.82 -5.45
C ASN A 793 -9.68 8.63 -6.71
N SER A 794 -10.72 7.79 -6.64
CA SER A 794 -11.46 7.30 -7.80
C SER A 794 -12.91 7.79 -7.82
N ARG A 795 -13.50 7.98 -9.00
CA ARG A 795 -14.86 8.55 -9.15
C ARG A 795 -15.76 7.82 -10.14
N ALA A 796 -17.05 7.73 -9.83
CA ALA A 796 -18.08 7.31 -10.77
C ALA A 796 -19.18 8.38 -10.92
N ASN A 797 -19.49 8.73 -12.16
CA ASN A 797 -20.52 9.70 -12.54
C ASN A 797 -21.53 9.01 -13.48
N VAL A 798 -22.56 8.40 -12.91
CA VAL A 798 -23.48 7.50 -13.63
C VAL A 798 -24.91 7.91 -13.34
N LYS A 799 -25.72 8.21 -14.35
CA LYS A 799 -27.08 8.75 -14.09
C LYS A 799 -27.96 7.78 -13.30
N GLU A 800 -27.84 6.47 -13.57
CA GLU A 800 -28.55 5.41 -12.84
C GLU A 800 -27.69 4.15 -12.64
N VAL A 801 -27.48 3.74 -11.38
CA VAL A 801 -26.94 2.41 -11.01
C VAL A 801 -28.10 1.55 -10.50
N TYR A 802 -28.46 0.50 -11.24
CA TYR A 802 -29.67 -0.30 -10.97
C TYR A 802 -29.34 -1.79 -10.77
N SER A 803 -29.87 -2.43 -9.73
CA SER A 803 -29.93 -3.90 -9.60
C SER A 803 -31.39 -4.34 -9.43
N GLU A 804 -31.86 -5.32 -10.20
CA GLU A 804 -33.25 -5.80 -10.11
C GLU A 804 -33.54 -6.51 -8.77
N ASN A 805 -32.53 -7.11 -8.14
CA ASN A 805 -32.69 -7.85 -6.89
C ASN A 805 -31.74 -7.34 -5.78
N GLU A 806 -30.58 -7.97 -5.59
CA GLU A 806 -29.84 -7.84 -4.33
C GLU A 806 -29.24 -6.44 -4.08
N TYR A 807 -28.03 -6.13 -4.55
CA TYR A 807 -27.29 -4.96 -4.04
C TYR A 807 -26.93 -3.96 -5.14
N ALA A 808 -27.18 -2.68 -4.89
CA ALA A 808 -26.80 -1.57 -5.76
C ALA A 808 -25.97 -0.55 -4.94
N GLY A 809 -24.81 -0.16 -5.46
CA GLY A 809 -23.86 0.69 -4.76
C GLY A 809 -23.17 1.66 -5.69
N GLY A 810 -23.28 2.97 -5.43
CA GLY A 810 -22.84 4.00 -6.39
C GLY A 810 -21.40 3.83 -6.91
N LEU A 811 -20.45 3.46 -6.05
CA LEU A 811 -19.07 3.14 -6.43
C LEU A 811 -18.84 1.62 -6.54
N VAL A 812 -19.32 0.86 -5.55
CA VAL A 812 -19.12 -0.59 -5.44
C VAL A 812 -20.44 -1.27 -5.07
N GLY A 813 -20.95 -2.19 -5.90
CA GLY A 813 -22.24 -2.85 -5.64
C GLY A 813 -22.26 -3.63 -4.33
N ALA A 814 -21.26 -4.49 -4.13
CA ALA A 814 -21.02 -5.14 -2.84
C ALA A 814 -19.53 -5.43 -2.59
N VAL A 815 -19.13 -5.39 -1.32
CA VAL A 815 -17.90 -5.99 -0.80
C VAL A 815 -18.30 -7.12 0.14
N SER A 816 -17.94 -8.37 -0.18
CA SER A 816 -18.26 -9.54 0.64
C SER A 816 -17.16 -10.60 0.64
N GLU A 817 -17.04 -11.36 1.73
CA GLU A 817 -16.06 -12.46 1.85
C GLU A 817 -16.54 -13.78 1.19
N THR A 818 -17.61 -13.73 0.39
CA THR A 818 -18.36 -14.92 -0.06
C THR A 818 -17.71 -15.70 -1.21
N GLY A 819 -16.50 -16.23 -0.96
CA GLY A 819 -15.84 -17.14 -1.91
C GLY A 819 -14.56 -17.82 -1.42
N SER A 820 -13.87 -17.25 -0.42
CA SER A 820 -12.62 -17.83 0.09
C SER A 820 -12.90 -18.98 1.08
N SER A 821 -12.13 -20.07 0.96
CA SER A 821 -12.14 -21.16 1.97
C SER A 821 -11.32 -20.83 3.22
N SER A 822 -11.04 -19.54 3.45
CA SER A 822 -10.25 -18.98 4.54
C SER A 822 -10.60 -17.49 4.64
N PRO A 823 -11.16 -17.00 5.76
CA PRO A 823 -11.40 -15.56 5.93
C PRO A 823 -10.06 -14.82 5.87
N SER A 824 -10.01 -13.75 5.09
CA SER A 824 -8.80 -12.96 4.87
C SER A 824 -8.60 -11.95 6.00
N SER A 825 -7.36 -11.75 6.43
CA SER A 825 -7.00 -10.74 7.45
C SER A 825 -6.79 -9.34 6.84
N SER A 826 -7.40 -9.07 5.68
CA SER A 826 -7.16 -7.89 4.86
C SER A 826 -8.43 -7.05 4.77
N LEU A 827 -8.49 -5.98 5.57
CA LEU A 827 -9.56 -4.99 5.50
C LEU A 827 -9.62 -4.39 4.09
N SER A 828 -10.82 -4.33 3.51
CA SER A 828 -11.03 -3.60 2.26
C SER A 828 -11.09 -2.09 2.54
N ALA A 829 -10.64 -1.27 1.59
CA ALA A 829 -10.55 0.18 1.76
C ALA A 829 -11.14 0.93 0.56
N VAL A 830 -11.95 1.96 0.84
CA VAL A 830 -12.41 2.95 -0.14
C VAL A 830 -12.10 4.33 0.42
N TYR A 831 -11.11 5.03 -0.16
CA TYR A 831 -10.70 6.34 0.35
C TYR A 831 -10.58 7.41 -0.73
N GLN A 832 -10.84 8.66 -0.33
CA GLN A 832 -10.78 9.84 -1.22
C GLN A 832 -11.59 9.66 -2.53
N SER A 833 -12.69 8.91 -2.47
CA SER A 833 -13.43 8.43 -3.64
C SER A 833 -14.88 8.90 -3.63
N SER A 834 -15.51 8.98 -4.81
CA SER A 834 -16.79 9.68 -4.95
C SER A 834 -17.76 9.05 -5.94
N PHE A 835 -19.05 9.19 -5.66
CA PHE A 835 -20.15 8.88 -6.58
C PHE A 835 -21.06 10.09 -6.79
N THR A 836 -21.52 10.27 -8.02
CA THR A 836 -22.65 11.16 -8.36
C THR A 836 -23.57 10.45 -9.33
N GLY A 837 -24.86 10.38 -8.97
CA GLY A 837 -25.83 9.57 -9.69
C GLY A 837 -26.98 9.08 -8.81
N ASN A 838 -27.96 8.42 -9.41
CA ASN A 838 -28.98 7.69 -8.66
C ASN A 838 -28.59 6.23 -8.46
N VAL A 839 -29.02 5.61 -7.37
CA VAL A 839 -28.80 4.19 -7.05
C VAL A 839 -30.12 3.53 -6.68
N THR A 840 -30.48 2.43 -7.34
CA THR A 840 -31.74 1.73 -7.15
C THR A 840 -31.53 0.22 -6.99
N ALA A 841 -32.02 -0.37 -5.90
CA ALA A 841 -32.06 -1.82 -5.67
C ALA A 841 -33.51 -2.33 -5.60
N GLY A 842 -33.90 -3.19 -6.54
CA GLY A 842 -35.26 -3.72 -6.68
C GLY A 842 -35.67 -4.73 -5.60
N TYR A 843 -34.73 -5.23 -4.78
CA TYR A 843 -35.05 -6.06 -3.62
C TYR A 843 -34.29 -5.66 -2.34
N ALA A 844 -32.96 -5.80 -2.26
CA ALA A 844 -32.24 -5.83 -0.97
C ALA A 844 -31.60 -4.50 -0.49
N PHE A 845 -30.32 -4.23 -0.83
CA PHE A 845 -29.53 -3.12 -0.26
C PHE A 845 -29.12 -2.08 -1.32
N ALA A 846 -29.60 -0.84 -1.17
CA ALA A 846 -29.14 0.31 -1.96
C ALA A 846 -28.21 1.21 -1.14
N GLY A 847 -27.06 1.60 -1.70
CA GLY A 847 -26.09 2.46 -1.04
C GLY A 847 -25.51 3.54 -1.96
N GLY A 848 -25.47 4.79 -1.50
CA GLY A 848 -24.95 5.88 -2.32
C GLY A 848 -23.47 5.73 -2.75
N LEU A 849 -22.67 4.99 -1.99
CA LEU A 849 -21.29 4.62 -2.33
C LEU A 849 -21.09 3.10 -2.39
N ILE A 850 -21.62 2.35 -1.42
CA ILE A 850 -21.49 0.88 -1.37
C ILE A 850 -22.82 0.21 -1.00
N GLY A 851 -23.30 -0.77 -1.76
CA GLY A 851 -24.58 -1.46 -1.47
C GLY A 851 -24.50 -2.30 -0.19
N GLN A 852 -23.63 -3.30 -0.16
CA GLN A 852 -23.23 -4.03 1.06
C GLN A 852 -21.72 -3.93 1.28
N ALA A 853 -21.29 -3.73 2.53
CA ALA A 853 -19.89 -3.58 2.92
C ALA A 853 -19.54 -4.51 4.10
N GLU A 854 -18.83 -5.61 3.82
CA GLU A 854 -18.23 -6.49 4.85
C GLU A 854 -16.75 -6.13 5.09
N ASN A 855 -16.36 -5.90 6.34
CA ASN A 855 -14.97 -5.60 6.76
C ASN A 855 -14.30 -4.45 5.96
N VAL A 856 -15.04 -3.35 5.75
CA VAL A 856 -14.59 -2.20 4.94
C VAL A 856 -14.24 -0.98 5.80
N THR A 857 -13.18 -0.25 5.43
CA THR A 857 -12.94 1.13 5.85
C THR A 857 -13.28 2.11 4.71
N VAL A 858 -14.17 3.06 4.96
CA VAL A 858 -14.52 4.14 4.04
C VAL A 858 -14.06 5.47 4.64
N SER A 859 -13.18 6.21 3.95
CA SER A 859 -12.65 7.47 4.47
C SER A 859 -12.60 8.60 3.44
N GLN A 860 -12.82 9.85 3.86
CA GLN A 860 -12.74 11.05 3.01
C GLN A 860 -13.55 10.92 1.69
N SER A 861 -14.67 10.20 1.72
CA SER A 861 -15.41 9.76 0.53
C SER A 861 -16.87 10.23 0.56
N PHE A 862 -17.51 10.37 -0.60
CA PHE A 862 -18.88 10.90 -0.66
C PHE A 862 -19.78 10.33 -1.75
N ALA A 863 -21.08 10.45 -1.51
CA ALA A 863 -22.15 10.11 -2.45
C ALA A 863 -23.14 11.28 -2.63
N LYS A 864 -23.69 11.40 -3.85
CA LYS A 864 -24.65 12.42 -4.24
C LYS A 864 -25.70 11.90 -5.22
N GLY A 865 -26.98 12.04 -4.86
CA GLY A 865 -28.15 11.68 -5.67
C GLY A 865 -29.18 10.85 -4.89
N ASP A 866 -30.23 10.39 -5.57
CA ASP A 866 -31.29 9.61 -4.92
C ASP A 866 -30.85 8.14 -4.73
N VAL A 867 -31.20 7.54 -3.58
CA VAL A 867 -30.89 6.15 -3.23
C VAL A 867 -32.18 5.42 -2.85
N THR A 868 -32.60 4.45 -3.66
CA THR A 868 -33.91 3.79 -3.56
C THR A 868 -33.78 2.28 -3.36
N ALA A 869 -34.50 1.71 -2.39
CA ALA A 869 -34.57 0.25 -2.18
C ALA A 869 -36.03 -0.25 -2.12
N ASP A 870 -36.49 -0.92 -3.18
CA ASP A 870 -37.91 -1.19 -3.42
C ASP A 870 -38.56 -2.19 -2.44
N THR A 871 -37.78 -2.99 -1.68
CA THR A 871 -38.37 -3.91 -0.66
C THR A 871 -37.66 -3.96 0.70
N HIS A 872 -36.36 -3.72 0.79
CA HIS A 872 -35.62 -3.73 2.06
C HIS A 872 -35.07 -2.35 2.43
N THR A 873 -33.85 -2.02 2.02
CA THR A 873 -33.00 -1.13 2.83
C THR A 873 -32.14 -0.19 1.99
N ALA A 874 -32.20 1.11 2.29
CA ALA A 874 -31.40 2.13 1.63
C ALA A 874 -30.51 2.91 2.60
N GLY A 875 -29.29 3.25 2.18
CA GLY A 875 -28.34 4.06 2.95
C GLY A 875 -27.67 5.13 2.10
N GLY A 876 -27.65 6.38 2.57
CA GLY A 876 -27.11 7.50 1.80
C GLY A 876 -25.63 7.37 1.40
N LEU A 877 -24.85 6.59 2.15
CA LEU A 877 -23.47 6.20 1.81
C LEU A 877 -23.32 4.67 1.69
N ILE A 878 -23.85 3.90 2.64
CA ILE A 878 -23.75 2.43 2.65
C ILE A 878 -25.11 1.78 2.94
N GLY A 879 -25.57 0.86 2.09
CA GLY A 879 -26.86 0.18 2.30
C GLY A 879 -26.85 -0.73 3.53
N ALA A 880 -25.92 -1.67 3.57
CA ALA A 880 -25.61 -2.52 4.73
C ALA A 880 -24.12 -2.50 5.09
N LEU A 881 -23.79 -2.33 6.37
CA LEU A 881 -22.42 -2.30 6.89
C LEU A 881 -22.22 -3.38 7.97
N SER A 882 -21.43 -4.39 7.65
CA SER A 882 -21.22 -5.60 8.46
C SER A 882 -19.77 -5.71 8.89
N ASN A 883 -19.48 -5.09 10.04
CA ASN A 883 -18.15 -4.63 10.46
C ASN A 883 -17.52 -3.61 9.50
N GLY A 884 -17.12 -2.45 10.03
CA GLY A 884 -16.39 -1.45 9.27
C GLY A 884 -16.31 -0.08 9.94
N THR A 885 -15.55 0.80 9.31
CA THR A 885 -15.29 2.15 9.80
C THR A 885 -15.62 3.16 8.70
N ILE A 886 -16.44 4.16 9.02
CA ILE A 886 -16.66 5.35 8.20
C ILE A 886 -15.97 6.53 8.89
N THR A 887 -15.03 7.21 8.22
CA THR A 887 -14.39 8.45 8.71
C THR A 887 -14.49 9.59 7.71
N GLU A 888 -14.70 10.82 8.17
CA GLU A 888 -14.60 12.05 7.35
C GLU A 888 -15.43 12.02 6.03
N SER A 889 -16.55 11.29 6.02
CA SER A 889 -17.29 10.91 4.81
C SER A 889 -18.76 11.33 4.87
N PHE A 890 -19.35 11.68 3.72
CA PHE A 890 -20.68 12.31 3.69
C PHE A 890 -21.59 11.85 2.56
N ALA A 891 -22.91 11.88 2.84
CA ALA A 891 -23.96 11.65 1.86
C ALA A 891 -24.80 12.93 1.71
N THR A 892 -24.80 13.53 0.52
CA THR A 892 -25.36 14.88 0.33
C THR A 892 -26.24 15.02 -0.90
N THR A 893 -27.37 15.70 -0.73
CA THR A 893 -28.43 15.94 -1.73
C THR A 893 -29.07 14.67 -2.34
N GLY A 894 -30.38 14.76 -2.61
CA GLY A 894 -31.21 13.60 -2.95
C GLY A 894 -31.94 13.02 -1.73
N THR A 895 -32.64 11.91 -1.97
CA THR A 895 -33.55 11.23 -1.04
C THR A 895 -33.14 9.78 -0.87
N VAL A 896 -33.03 9.33 0.38
CA VAL A 896 -32.82 7.92 0.75
C VAL A 896 -34.19 7.30 1.03
N SER A 897 -34.71 6.54 0.06
CA SER A 897 -36.05 5.95 0.08
C SER A 897 -35.96 4.42 0.19
N ALA A 898 -36.73 3.80 1.08
CA ALA A 898 -36.82 2.34 1.14
C ALA A 898 -38.19 1.84 1.56
N TYR A 899 -38.59 0.62 1.17
CA TYR A 899 -39.81 0.04 1.73
C TYR A 899 -39.67 -0.23 3.25
N GLY A 900 -38.54 -0.80 3.68
CA GLY A 900 -38.36 -1.32 5.05
C GLY A 900 -37.44 -0.51 5.98
N ILE A 901 -36.24 -0.12 5.56
CA ILE A 901 -35.24 0.56 6.41
C ILE A 901 -34.49 1.64 5.63
N ALA A 902 -34.43 2.87 6.14
CA ALA A 902 -33.69 3.96 5.51
C ALA A 902 -32.77 4.68 6.51
N GLY A 903 -31.54 4.99 6.11
CA GLY A 903 -30.56 5.71 6.93
C GLY A 903 -29.75 6.74 6.16
N GLY A 904 -29.59 7.95 6.70
CA GLY A 904 -28.95 9.05 5.95
C GLY A 904 -27.47 8.84 5.64
N LEU A 905 -26.75 8.00 6.39
CA LEU A 905 -25.45 7.43 6.01
C LEU A 905 -25.54 5.91 5.79
N VAL A 906 -26.06 5.17 6.77
CA VAL A 906 -26.05 3.70 6.77
C VAL A 906 -27.47 3.15 6.93
N GLY A 907 -27.95 2.34 5.99
CA GLY A 907 -29.28 1.73 6.10
C GLY A 907 -29.37 0.75 7.27
N PHE A 908 -28.54 -0.30 7.23
CA PHE A 908 -28.45 -1.33 8.26
C PHE A 908 -26.99 -1.53 8.71
N ALA A 909 -26.76 -1.58 10.03
CA ALA A 909 -25.42 -1.74 10.62
C ALA A 909 -25.37 -2.93 11.58
N ASP A 910 -24.50 -3.91 11.33
CA ASP A 910 -24.32 -5.08 12.20
C ASP A 910 -22.85 -5.57 12.30
N GLY A 911 -22.62 -6.74 12.89
CA GLY A 911 -21.29 -7.24 13.23
C GLY A 911 -20.79 -6.79 14.61
N ALA A 912 -19.49 -6.96 14.88
CA ALA A 912 -18.85 -6.68 16.16
C ALA A 912 -18.16 -5.31 16.23
N THR A 913 -17.71 -4.76 15.09
CA THR A 913 -16.97 -3.49 15.06
C THR A 913 -17.56 -2.57 14.00
N VAL A 914 -18.49 -1.69 14.39
CA VAL A 914 -18.98 -0.62 13.52
C VAL A 914 -18.69 0.74 14.13
N ILE A 915 -17.98 1.58 13.38
CA ILE A 915 -17.59 2.94 13.77
C ILE A 915 -18.04 3.91 12.68
N ILE A 916 -18.78 4.93 13.06
CA ILE A 916 -19.04 6.12 12.24
C ILE A 916 -18.40 7.30 12.96
N GLN A 917 -17.48 7.99 12.31
CA GLN A 917 -16.75 9.10 12.88
C GLN A 917 -16.66 10.26 11.88
N ASP A 918 -16.86 11.50 12.34
CA ASP A 918 -16.77 12.72 11.53
C ASP A 918 -17.65 12.64 10.25
N GLY A 919 -18.80 11.96 10.34
CA GLY A 919 -19.68 11.64 9.20
C GLY A 919 -20.92 12.54 9.11
N ILE A 920 -21.37 12.88 7.90
CA ILE A 920 -22.44 13.87 7.67
C ILE A 920 -23.51 13.35 6.70
N ALA A 921 -24.78 13.43 7.09
CA ALA A 921 -25.93 13.23 6.19
C ALA A 921 -26.73 14.53 6.01
N THR A 922 -27.03 14.91 4.77
CA THR A 922 -27.92 16.05 4.45
C THR A 922 -29.13 15.65 3.58
N ASN A 923 -29.13 14.42 3.04
CA ASN A 923 -30.26 13.86 2.29
C ASN A 923 -31.54 13.77 3.14
N SER A 924 -32.69 13.75 2.49
CA SER A 924 -33.96 13.41 3.17
C SER A 924 -34.13 11.90 3.25
N VAL A 925 -34.70 11.39 4.34
CA VAL A 925 -34.86 9.95 4.59
C VAL A 925 -36.34 9.59 4.63
N HIS A 926 -36.74 8.52 3.93
CA HIS A 926 -38.13 8.07 3.84
C HIS A 926 -38.25 6.54 3.82
N THR A 927 -39.20 6.00 4.59
CA THR A 927 -39.73 4.64 4.35
C THR A 927 -41.23 4.57 4.14
N GLU A 928 -41.66 3.60 3.32
CA GLU A 928 -43.08 3.30 3.08
C GLU A 928 -43.71 2.48 4.23
N GLU A 929 -43.08 1.38 4.64
CA GLU A 929 -43.54 0.50 5.73
C GLU A 929 -42.41 0.08 6.70
N GLY A 930 -41.61 1.04 7.19
CA GLY A 930 -40.70 0.73 8.29
C GLY A 930 -39.94 1.90 8.93
N LYS A 931 -38.61 1.74 9.00
CA LYS A 931 -37.72 2.35 10.00
C LYS A 931 -36.79 3.38 9.40
N ALA A 932 -36.65 4.55 10.04
CA ALA A 932 -35.91 5.67 9.47
C ALA A 932 -34.98 6.33 10.50
N GLY A 933 -33.72 6.58 10.11
CA GLY A 933 -32.73 7.23 10.97
C GLY A 933 -31.90 8.29 10.25
N GLY A 934 -31.62 9.41 10.93
CA GLY A 934 -30.87 10.53 10.34
C GLY A 934 -29.44 10.17 9.91
N LEU A 935 -28.74 9.32 10.67
CA LEU A 935 -27.48 8.68 10.25
C LEU A 935 -27.68 7.19 9.94
N VAL A 936 -28.30 6.43 10.86
CA VAL A 936 -28.37 4.96 10.79
C VAL A 936 -29.81 4.47 10.89
N GLY A 937 -30.30 3.73 9.90
CA GLY A 937 -31.67 3.21 9.92
C GLY A 937 -31.89 2.20 11.05
N VAL A 938 -31.10 1.12 11.07
CA VAL A 938 -31.11 0.10 12.13
C VAL A 938 -29.70 -0.29 12.56
N ALA A 939 -29.47 -0.31 13.88
CA ALA A 939 -28.30 -0.90 14.52
C ALA A 939 -28.66 -2.29 15.09
N ALA A 940 -28.05 -3.34 14.54
CA ALA A 940 -28.18 -4.73 14.96
C ALA A 940 -26.83 -5.35 15.41
N THR A 941 -25.85 -4.51 15.73
CA THR A 941 -24.49 -4.90 16.13
C THR A 941 -24.46 -5.79 17.37
N SER A 942 -23.43 -6.62 17.49
CA SER A 942 -23.18 -7.51 18.64
C SER A 942 -22.37 -6.84 19.77
N ALA A 943 -21.63 -5.77 19.44
CA ALA A 943 -21.01 -4.83 20.38
C ALA A 943 -21.58 -3.41 20.16
N PRO A 944 -21.13 -2.38 20.91
CA PRO A 944 -21.64 -1.03 20.73
C PRO A 944 -21.27 -0.42 19.36
N LEU A 945 -22.27 0.02 18.59
CA LEU A 945 -22.07 0.91 17.44
C LEU A 945 -21.51 2.24 17.95
N GLN A 946 -20.33 2.64 17.48
CA GLN A 946 -19.72 3.92 17.87
C GLN A 946 -20.11 5.00 16.85
N ILE A 947 -20.67 6.11 17.32
CA ILE A 947 -20.95 7.30 16.51
C ILE A 947 -20.23 8.49 17.15
N LYS A 948 -19.25 9.08 16.44
CA LYS A 948 -18.38 10.15 16.94
C LYS A 948 -18.47 11.36 16.01
N ASN A 949 -18.56 12.57 16.56
CA ASN A 949 -18.49 13.83 15.81
C ASN A 949 -19.39 13.90 14.55
N SER A 950 -20.52 13.20 14.54
CA SER A 950 -21.30 12.97 13.31
C SER A 950 -22.65 13.69 13.33
N PHE A 951 -23.11 14.14 12.16
CA PHE A 951 -24.18 15.13 12.03
C PHE A 951 -25.31 14.65 11.10
N ALA A 952 -26.50 14.46 11.68
CA ALA A 952 -27.75 14.26 10.95
C ALA A 952 -28.41 15.61 10.67
N LEU A 953 -28.22 16.12 9.45
CA LEU A 953 -28.72 17.42 8.97
C LEU A 953 -29.84 17.26 7.93
N ASN A 954 -30.56 16.14 7.99
CA ASN A 954 -31.65 15.76 7.09
C ASN A 954 -32.86 16.71 7.27
N GLU A 955 -33.48 17.17 6.18
CA GLU A 955 -34.67 18.05 6.29
C GLU A 955 -35.90 17.28 6.81
N TYR A 956 -36.05 16.02 6.37
CA TYR A 956 -37.09 15.09 6.81
C TYR A 956 -36.49 13.72 7.14
N VAL A 957 -37.01 13.07 8.17
CA VAL A 957 -36.81 11.64 8.43
C VAL A 957 -38.18 11.03 8.68
N ASN A 958 -38.72 10.33 7.68
CA ASN A 958 -40.08 9.80 7.65
C ASN A 958 -40.07 8.27 7.71
N GLY A 959 -40.85 7.68 8.61
CA GLY A 959 -41.11 6.23 8.65
C GLY A 959 -42.38 5.90 9.41
N THR A 960 -42.82 4.64 9.35
CA THR A 960 -44.09 4.19 9.97
C THR A 960 -43.92 3.46 11.30
N ALA A 961 -42.70 3.03 11.62
CA ALA A 961 -42.32 2.47 12.92
C ALA A 961 -40.87 2.83 13.26
N ASP A 962 -40.56 3.09 14.53
CA ASP A 962 -39.21 3.36 15.04
C ASP A 962 -38.38 4.36 14.20
N VAL A 963 -38.74 5.64 14.30
CA VAL A 963 -38.02 6.79 13.70
C VAL A 963 -37.12 7.44 14.76
N GLY A 964 -35.92 7.92 14.39
CA GLY A 964 -35.01 8.58 15.32
C GLY A 964 -33.97 9.50 14.68
N GLY A 965 -33.66 10.63 15.36
CA GLY A 965 -32.83 11.71 14.80
C GLY A 965 -31.38 11.33 14.46
N LEU A 966 -30.78 10.35 15.14
CA LEU A 966 -29.49 9.75 14.76
C LEU A 966 -29.65 8.30 14.31
N VAL A 967 -30.33 7.47 15.12
CA VAL A 967 -30.51 6.04 14.87
C VAL A 967 -32.00 5.67 14.97
N GLY A 968 -32.57 5.09 13.92
CA GLY A 968 -34.00 4.73 13.87
C GLY A 968 -34.38 3.63 14.86
N THR A 969 -33.63 2.52 14.89
CA THR A 969 -33.79 1.49 15.93
C THR A 969 -32.48 0.85 16.36
N VAL A 970 -32.40 0.48 17.64
CA VAL A 970 -31.40 -0.46 18.16
C VAL A 970 -32.08 -1.82 18.44
N SER A 971 -31.78 -2.83 17.61
CA SER A 971 -32.29 -4.21 17.72
C SER A 971 -31.25 -5.23 18.18
N GLY A 972 -29.98 -4.83 18.25
CA GLY A 972 -28.87 -5.59 18.83
C GLY A 972 -27.89 -4.66 19.54
N GLY A 973 -27.09 -5.20 20.47
CA GLY A 973 -25.99 -4.48 21.10
C GLY A 973 -26.41 -3.21 21.85
N SER A 974 -25.73 -2.11 21.54
CA SER A 974 -26.03 -0.75 22.02
C SER A 974 -25.41 0.27 21.06
N VAL A 975 -25.59 1.57 21.33
CA VAL A 975 -24.93 2.65 20.59
C VAL A 975 -24.21 3.57 21.57
N GLN A 976 -23.02 4.03 21.20
CA GLN A 976 -22.22 5.00 21.94
C GLN A 976 -22.05 6.26 21.09
N THR A 977 -22.74 7.34 21.45
CA THR A 977 -22.67 8.64 20.79
C THR A 977 -21.72 9.58 21.52
N VAL A 978 -20.71 10.12 20.83
CA VAL A 978 -19.82 11.18 21.33
C VAL A 978 -19.85 12.36 20.36
N GLY A 979 -20.07 13.58 20.84
CA GLY A 979 -20.05 14.78 19.99
C GLY A 979 -20.96 14.74 18.76
N SER A 980 -22.06 13.98 18.78
CA SER A 980 -22.87 13.68 17.60
C SER A 980 -24.30 14.21 17.76
N PHE A 981 -24.86 14.74 16.68
CA PHE A 981 -25.95 15.71 16.73
C PHE A 981 -27.00 15.49 15.65
N SER A 982 -28.26 15.81 15.96
CA SER A 982 -29.37 15.83 15.01
C SER A 982 -30.01 17.21 14.94
N TRP A 983 -30.38 17.65 13.74
CA TRP A 983 -30.92 18.99 13.50
C TRP A 983 -32.33 19.17 14.11
N SER A 984 -32.52 20.23 14.90
CA SER A 984 -33.82 20.57 15.54
C SER A 984 -34.96 20.88 14.56
N GLY A 985 -34.64 21.24 13.32
CA GLY A 985 -35.64 21.49 12.27
C GLY A 985 -36.11 20.23 11.54
N MET A 986 -35.55 19.05 11.87
CA MET A 986 -35.82 17.77 11.20
C MET A 986 -37.29 17.38 11.34
N GLN A 987 -38.04 17.44 10.25
CA GLN A 987 -39.47 17.17 10.29
C GLN A 987 -39.74 15.66 10.42
N ASN A 988 -40.71 15.33 11.30
CA ASN A 988 -41.11 14.00 11.75
C ASN A 988 -40.05 13.17 12.52
N GLY A 989 -38.82 13.66 12.69
CA GLY A 989 -37.77 12.97 13.44
C GLY A 989 -38.14 12.63 14.90
N ASP A 990 -38.99 13.46 15.54
CA ASP A 990 -39.39 13.32 16.96
C ASP A 990 -40.74 12.62 17.18
N ALA A 991 -41.37 12.11 16.12
CA ALA A 991 -42.75 11.63 16.16
C ALA A 991 -42.85 10.16 16.64
N LEU A 992 -42.95 9.97 17.96
CA LEU A 992 -43.14 8.66 18.61
C LEU A 992 -44.37 7.86 18.08
N VAL A 993 -44.15 6.97 17.12
CA VAL A 993 -45.13 5.94 16.69
C VAL A 993 -44.78 4.58 17.31
N SER A 994 -45.27 4.37 18.54
CA SER A 994 -45.27 3.12 19.32
C SER A 994 -43.92 2.47 19.69
N ALA A 995 -43.47 2.76 20.91
CA ALA A 995 -42.65 1.88 21.77
C ALA A 995 -41.20 1.55 21.37
N GLY A 996 -40.64 2.19 20.35
CA GLY A 996 -39.28 1.96 19.84
C GLY A 996 -38.09 2.31 20.75
N THR A 997 -36.91 1.87 20.32
CA THR A 997 -35.58 2.07 20.95
C THR A 997 -34.69 3.05 20.17
N GLY A 998 -35.29 3.97 19.41
CA GLY A 998 -34.58 4.98 18.61
C GLY A 998 -33.74 5.95 19.45
N ILE A 999 -32.72 6.53 18.83
CA ILE A 999 -31.78 7.46 19.46
C ILE A 999 -31.78 8.78 18.68
N HIS A 1000 -32.08 9.85 19.39
CA HIS A 1000 -31.95 11.24 18.96
C HIS A 1000 -30.60 11.75 19.47
N GLY A 1001 -29.96 12.65 18.73
CA GLY A 1001 -28.70 13.25 19.18
C GLY A 1001 -28.94 14.28 20.29
N THR A 1002 -27.91 15.06 20.61
CA THR A 1002 -28.19 16.38 21.19
C THR A 1002 -28.81 17.22 20.07
N GLU A 1003 -30.02 17.75 20.31
CA GLU A 1003 -30.70 18.66 19.37
C GLU A 1003 -29.92 19.97 19.23
N ILE A 1004 -29.76 20.47 18.00
CA ILE A 1004 -29.15 21.77 17.72
C ILE A 1004 -30.23 22.75 17.26
N ASP A 1005 -30.73 23.57 18.20
CA ASP A 1005 -31.71 24.65 17.96
C ASP A 1005 -31.18 25.78 17.06
N SER A 1006 -29.88 26.06 17.16
CA SER A 1006 -29.18 27.08 16.39
C SER A 1006 -27.68 26.77 16.38
N ILE A 1007 -26.97 27.24 15.35
CA ILE A 1007 -25.53 26.99 15.20
C ILE A 1007 -24.66 27.69 16.25
N ASP A 1008 -25.22 28.64 17.01
CA ASP A 1008 -24.57 29.38 18.11
C ASP A 1008 -24.03 28.49 19.26
N VAL A 1009 -24.38 27.19 19.30
CA VAL A 1009 -23.80 26.21 20.23
C VAL A 1009 -22.32 25.93 19.91
N TRP A 1010 -21.89 26.15 18.66
CA TRP A 1010 -20.56 25.78 18.17
C TRP A 1010 -19.43 26.67 18.73
N ASP A 1011 -19.76 27.86 19.26
CA ASP A 1011 -18.87 28.78 20.01
C ASP A 1011 -18.38 28.19 21.37
N THR A 1012 -18.63 26.90 21.66
CA THR A 1012 -18.29 26.24 22.94
C THR A 1012 -17.37 25.02 22.83
N PHE A 1013 -16.86 24.69 21.64
CA PHE A 1013 -15.77 23.73 21.48
C PHE A 1013 -14.40 24.41 21.68
N ASP A 1014 -13.55 23.81 22.50
CA ASP A 1014 -12.27 24.37 22.95
C ASP A 1014 -11.12 24.08 21.95
N ASP A 1015 -10.08 24.94 21.94
CA ASP A 1015 -9.01 25.00 20.93
C ASP A 1015 -7.98 23.83 21.01
N SER A 1016 -8.40 22.63 21.41
CA SER A 1016 -7.51 21.50 21.70
C SER A 1016 -6.98 20.72 20.48
N GLY A 1017 -7.03 21.30 19.28
CA GLY A 1017 -6.08 20.99 18.21
C GLY A 1017 -6.34 19.78 17.30
N SER A 1018 -7.56 19.58 16.77
CA SER A 1018 -7.81 18.60 15.69
C SER A 1018 -8.78 19.06 14.58
N TRP A 1019 -9.09 20.37 14.53
CA TRP A 1019 -9.90 20.97 13.45
C TRP A 1019 -9.27 22.30 13.03
N ASP A 1020 -8.40 22.28 12.03
CA ASP A 1020 -7.77 23.49 11.48
C ASP A 1020 -8.72 24.21 10.49
N ILE A 1021 -9.87 24.63 11.01
CA ILE A 1021 -10.87 25.44 10.28
C ILE A 1021 -10.29 26.84 10.14
N LEU A 1022 -9.83 27.19 8.93
CA LEU A 1022 -9.15 28.46 8.66
C LEU A 1022 -10.01 29.70 8.97
N SER A 1023 -9.79 30.23 10.17
CA SER A 1023 -10.15 31.54 10.72
C SER A 1023 -11.31 32.29 10.03
N LYS A 1024 -12.51 32.20 10.60
CA LYS A 1024 -13.62 33.15 10.40
C LYS A 1024 -14.13 33.32 8.96
N SER A 1025 -13.96 32.31 8.11
CA SER A 1025 -14.69 32.16 6.85
C SER A 1025 -16.10 31.61 7.12
N ASN A 1026 -17.00 32.50 7.56
CA ASN A 1026 -18.34 32.16 8.08
C ASN A 1026 -19.12 31.17 7.18
N TRP A 1027 -19.90 30.28 7.81
CA TRP A 1027 -21.10 29.68 7.21
C TRP A 1027 -21.94 30.80 6.57
N GLN A 1028 -21.94 30.89 5.24
CA GLN A 1028 -22.72 31.91 4.53
C GLN A 1028 -24.20 31.54 4.63
N GLN A 1029 -24.98 32.35 5.34
CA GLN A 1029 -26.43 32.26 5.31
C GLN A 1029 -26.94 32.93 4.03
N ASP A 1030 -27.56 32.17 3.13
CA ASP A 1030 -28.11 32.71 1.88
C ASP A 1030 -29.35 33.60 2.14
N LYS A 1031 -29.82 34.30 1.10
CA LYS A 1031 -31.00 35.19 1.22
C LYS A 1031 -32.31 34.47 1.57
N TYR A 1032 -32.30 33.13 1.60
CA TYR A 1032 -33.42 32.26 1.97
C TYR A 1032 -33.20 31.55 3.33
N ARG A 1033 -32.14 31.91 4.07
CA ARG A 1033 -31.72 31.37 5.38
C ARG A 1033 -31.08 29.99 5.40
N ARG A 1034 -30.62 29.47 4.26
CA ARG A 1034 -29.88 28.20 4.17
C ARG A 1034 -28.40 28.43 4.43
N TYR A 1035 -27.70 27.43 4.97
CA TYR A 1035 -26.32 27.53 5.46
C TYR A 1035 -25.36 26.65 4.62
N LEU A 1036 -24.20 27.18 4.21
CA LEU A 1036 -23.15 26.41 3.50
C LEU A 1036 -22.17 25.73 4.47
N LEU A 1037 -21.95 24.42 4.26
CA LEU A 1037 -21.07 23.54 5.06
C LEU A 1037 -19.65 24.11 5.28
N PRO A 1038 -18.95 23.75 6.38
CA PRO A 1038 -17.59 24.17 6.65
C PRO A 1038 -16.63 23.62 5.58
N ILE A 1039 -15.66 24.44 5.17
CA ILE A 1039 -14.59 24.02 4.27
C ILE A 1039 -13.52 23.31 5.09
N LEU A 1040 -13.23 22.05 4.77
CA LEU A 1040 -12.12 21.29 5.37
C LEU A 1040 -10.81 21.64 4.66
N SER A 1041 -9.69 21.72 5.38
CA SER A 1041 -8.41 22.21 4.85
C SER A 1041 -7.82 21.38 3.70
N TRP A 1042 -8.26 20.12 3.52
CA TRP A 1042 -7.89 19.29 2.37
C TRP A 1042 -8.66 19.62 1.06
N GLN A 1043 -9.70 20.47 1.13
CA GLN A 1043 -10.55 20.83 -0.01
C GLN A 1043 -9.94 21.93 -0.92
N GLU A 1044 -8.78 22.48 -0.58
CA GLU A 1044 -8.03 23.41 -1.46
C GLU A 1044 -7.30 22.70 -2.62
N GLN A 1045 -7.34 21.37 -2.71
CA GLN A 1045 -6.81 20.65 -3.86
C GLN A 1045 -7.66 20.91 -5.13
N PRO A 1046 -7.05 21.11 -6.32
CA PRO A 1046 -7.78 21.47 -7.54
C PRO A 1046 -8.93 20.52 -7.93
N PHE A 1047 -8.82 19.24 -7.54
CA PHE A 1047 -9.77 18.17 -7.82
C PHE A 1047 -11.09 18.28 -7.04
N ILE A 1048 -11.15 19.09 -5.98
CA ILE A 1048 -12.33 19.23 -5.10
C ILE A 1048 -13.05 20.58 -5.29
N ALA A 1049 -12.39 21.55 -5.94
CA ALA A 1049 -12.93 22.90 -6.16
C ALA A 1049 -14.27 22.92 -6.93
N GLU A 1050 -14.51 21.94 -7.82
CA GLU A 1050 -15.78 21.81 -8.55
C GLU A 1050 -16.91 21.21 -7.70
N ALA A 1051 -16.59 20.35 -6.72
CA ALA A 1051 -17.57 19.80 -5.79
C ALA A 1051 -18.06 20.84 -4.75
N LEU A 1052 -17.29 21.93 -4.56
CA LEU A 1052 -17.58 22.97 -3.57
C LEU A 1052 -18.33 24.19 -4.14
N TYR A 1053 -18.44 24.30 -5.48
CA TYR A 1053 -19.42 25.19 -6.09
C TYR A 1053 -20.78 24.48 -6.19
N LEU A 1054 -21.78 25.01 -5.48
CA LEU A 1054 -23.18 24.75 -5.79
C LEU A 1054 -23.52 25.39 -7.14
N ALA A 1055 -23.21 24.70 -8.24
CA ALA A 1055 -23.76 24.95 -9.56
C ALA A 1055 -25.21 24.44 -9.60
N PRO A 1056 -26.22 25.32 -9.71
CA PRO A 1056 -27.62 24.91 -9.77
C PRO A 1056 -28.00 24.53 -11.20
N ASP A 1057 -27.43 23.41 -11.67
CA ASP A 1057 -27.79 22.70 -12.89
C ASP A 1057 -28.25 21.28 -12.52
N GLU A 1058 -29.54 20.94 -12.44
CA GLU A 1058 -30.73 21.51 -13.10
C GLU A 1058 -30.96 23.03 -13.01
N MET A 1059 -30.80 23.68 -14.15
CA MET A 1059 -31.76 24.68 -14.57
C MET A 1059 -33.14 24.01 -14.63
N GLN A 1060 -33.86 24.12 -13.52
CA GLN A 1060 -35.22 24.63 -13.65
C GLN A 1060 -35.14 25.80 -14.64
N ASN A 1061 -35.89 25.68 -15.72
CA ASN A 1061 -36.05 26.74 -16.70
C ASN A 1061 -36.85 27.88 -16.03
N LEU A 1062 -36.13 28.64 -15.19
CA LEU A 1062 -36.62 29.82 -14.49
C LEU A 1062 -36.65 30.96 -15.49
N TYR A 1063 -37.85 31.24 -15.97
CA TYR A 1063 -38.10 32.26 -16.97
C TYR A 1063 -38.47 33.59 -16.31
N TYR A 1064 -37.90 34.67 -16.82
CA TYR A 1064 -38.04 36.02 -16.29
C TYR A 1064 -38.97 36.86 -17.17
N VAL A 1065 -39.72 37.76 -16.53
CA VAL A 1065 -40.63 38.70 -17.21
C VAL A 1065 -40.06 40.12 -17.07
N THR A 1066 -39.26 40.52 -18.06
CA THR A 1066 -38.58 41.83 -18.04
C THR A 1066 -39.45 42.91 -18.65
N TYR A 1067 -39.96 43.83 -17.84
CA TYR A 1067 -40.68 45.00 -18.35
C TYR A 1067 -39.72 46.08 -18.85
N VAL A 1068 -40.00 46.63 -20.04
CA VAL A 1068 -39.21 47.68 -20.68
C VAL A 1068 -40.11 48.85 -21.04
N GLY A 1069 -39.89 49.99 -20.39
CA GLY A 1069 -40.71 51.21 -20.57
C GLY A 1069 -40.70 51.82 -21.98
N ASN A 1070 -39.83 51.36 -22.89
CA ASN A 1070 -39.91 51.56 -24.35
C ASN A 1070 -40.23 53.01 -24.78
N GLY A 1071 -39.37 53.95 -24.36
CA GLY A 1071 -39.57 55.40 -24.55
C GLY A 1071 -40.13 56.14 -23.33
N ASN A 1072 -40.42 55.45 -22.23
CA ASN A 1072 -40.69 56.05 -20.92
C ASN A 1072 -39.55 56.98 -20.46
N ASP A 1073 -39.89 58.22 -20.14
CA ASP A 1073 -38.98 59.33 -19.79
C ASP A 1073 -38.63 59.39 -18.27
N ALA A 1074 -39.34 58.63 -17.43
CA ALA A 1074 -39.29 58.74 -15.97
C ALA A 1074 -38.89 57.43 -15.27
N ALA A 1075 -38.41 57.50 -14.03
CA ALA A 1075 -38.25 56.30 -13.20
C ALA A 1075 -39.65 55.76 -12.80
N GLY A 1076 -39.91 54.47 -13.06
CA GLY A 1076 -41.23 53.87 -12.80
C GLY A 1076 -41.61 52.65 -13.65
N VAL A 1077 -40.69 52.06 -14.41
CA VAL A 1077 -40.97 50.77 -15.07
C VAL A 1077 -41.14 49.70 -13.98
N PRO A 1078 -42.18 48.84 -14.03
CA PRO A 1078 -42.34 47.75 -13.08
C PRO A 1078 -41.16 46.77 -13.12
N VAL A 1079 -40.95 46.06 -12.01
CA VAL A 1079 -39.99 44.95 -11.93
C VAL A 1079 -40.76 43.74 -11.42
N ASP A 1080 -40.64 42.62 -12.11
CA ASP A 1080 -41.20 41.34 -11.67
C ASP A 1080 -40.14 40.59 -10.88
N ASP A 1081 -40.20 40.68 -9.55
CA ASP A 1081 -39.27 40.01 -8.64
C ASP A 1081 -39.58 38.49 -8.48
N ASN A 1082 -40.56 37.96 -9.21
CA ASN A 1082 -40.91 36.54 -9.22
C ASN A 1082 -40.07 35.76 -10.24
N ASN A 1083 -39.60 34.57 -9.84
CA ASN A 1083 -39.06 33.57 -10.78
C ASN A 1083 -40.18 32.59 -11.13
N TYR A 1084 -40.36 32.26 -12.41
CA TYR A 1084 -41.44 31.39 -12.89
C TYR A 1084 -40.88 30.13 -13.55
N ILE A 1085 -41.48 28.95 -13.31
CA ILE A 1085 -41.11 27.71 -14.01
C ILE A 1085 -41.93 27.49 -15.29
N LEU A 1086 -41.48 26.56 -16.14
CA LEU A 1086 -42.12 26.21 -17.41
C LEU A 1086 -43.62 25.88 -17.25
N ASN A 1087 -44.47 26.67 -17.92
CA ASN A 1087 -45.95 26.68 -17.90
C ASN A 1087 -46.63 27.38 -16.71
N ASP A 1088 -45.89 28.09 -15.84
CA ASP A 1088 -46.47 28.95 -14.80
C ASP A 1088 -47.30 30.10 -15.37
N ILE A 1089 -48.26 30.58 -14.59
CA ILE A 1089 -49.19 31.65 -14.97
C ILE A 1089 -48.67 33.00 -14.46
N VAL A 1090 -47.98 33.73 -15.34
CA VAL A 1090 -47.58 35.12 -15.12
C VAL A 1090 -48.82 35.99 -15.00
N THR A 1091 -48.82 36.96 -14.08
CA THR A 1091 -49.82 38.04 -14.03
C THR A 1091 -49.18 39.37 -14.37
N VAL A 1092 -49.66 40.01 -15.44
CA VAL A 1092 -49.00 41.14 -16.07
C VAL A 1092 -49.16 42.42 -15.26
N MET A 1093 -48.06 43.10 -14.96
CA MET A 1093 -48.03 44.21 -14.01
C MET A 1093 -48.69 45.51 -14.51
N SER A 1094 -49.17 46.32 -13.57
CA SER A 1094 -49.73 47.65 -13.85
C SER A 1094 -48.66 48.69 -14.16
N ASN A 1095 -49.08 49.79 -14.76
CA ASN A 1095 -48.24 50.81 -15.37
C ASN A 1095 -48.27 52.16 -14.62
N ASP A 1096 -48.75 52.18 -13.37
CA ASP A 1096 -49.36 53.34 -12.70
C ASP A 1096 -48.44 54.56 -12.48
N SER A 1097 -47.14 54.43 -12.75
CA SER A 1097 -46.10 55.45 -12.57
C SER A 1097 -45.31 55.82 -13.83
N MET A 1098 -45.51 55.15 -14.97
CA MET A 1098 -44.75 55.42 -16.21
C MET A 1098 -45.30 56.61 -17.03
N VAL A 1099 -44.42 57.34 -17.72
CA VAL A 1099 -44.75 58.51 -18.54
C VAL A 1099 -43.84 58.58 -19.77
N ASN A 1100 -44.40 58.82 -20.96
CA ASN A 1100 -43.68 59.02 -22.23
C ASN A 1100 -44.30 60.23 -22.96
N GLY A 1101 -43.73 61.42 -22.76
CA GLY A 1101 -44.25 62.70 -23.28
C GLY A 1101 -45.78 62.87 -23.10
N ASP A 1102 -46.45 63.28 -24.19
CA ASP A 1102 -47.92 63.36 -24.30
C ASP A 1102 -48.56 62.02 -24.72
N ALA A 1103 -47.83 60.90 -24.72
CA ALA A 1103 -48.34 59.60 -25.12
C ALA A 1103 -48.95 58.84 -23.93
N LYS A 1104 -50.06 58.14 -24.18
CA LYS A 1104 -50.66 57.22 -23.21
C LYS A 1104 -50.21 55.79 -23.49
N PHE A 1105 -49.80 55.11 -22.43
CA PHE A 1105 -49.65 53.66 -22.42
C PHE A 1105 -50.99 53.01 -22.83
N ILE A 1106 -50.91 51.96 -23.65
CA ILE A 1106 -52.03 51.14 -24.08
C ILE A 1106 -52.00 49.81 -23.32
N GLU A 1107 -50.91 49.08 -23.51
CA GLU A 1107 -50.72 47.67 -23.17
C GLU A 1107 -49.22 47.33 -23.21
N TRP A 1108 -48.86 46.15 -22.70
CA TRP A 1108 -47.55 45.55 -22.89
C TRP A 1108 -47.54 44.71 -24.17
N ASN A 1109 -46.41 44.61 -24.86
CA ASN A 1109 -46.27 43.77 -26.06
C ASN A 1109 -44.90 43.08 -26.12
N THR A 1110 -44.83 41.85 -26.64
CA THR A 1110 -43.55 41.09 -26.71
C THR A 1110 -42.53 41.65 -27.70
N GLU A 1111 -42.91 42.57 -28.59
CA GLU A 1111 -41.97 43.34 -29.42
C GLU A 1111 -42.06 44.84 -29.13
N SER A 1112 -40.90 45.51 -29.07
CA SER A 1112 -40.81 46.97 -28.88
C SER A 1112 -41.56 47.79 -29.94
N ASN A 1113 -41.77 47.21 -31.13
CA ASN A 1113 -42.49 47.84 -32.24
C ASN A 1113 -44.01 47.58 -32.25
N GLY A 1114 -44.56 46.84 -31.29
CA GLY A 1114 -46.00 46.61 -31.13
C GLY A 1114 -46.64 45.60 -32.09
N LYS A 1115 -45.86 44.64 -32.62
CA LYS A 1115 -46.36 43.55 -33.49
C LYS A 1115 -46.31 42.15 -32.88
N GLY A 1116 -45.70 42.01 -31.70
CA GLY A 1116 -45.73 40.77 -30.93
C GLY A 1116 -47.10 40.54 -30.29
N GLU A 1117 -47.16 39.65 -29.31
CA GLU A 1117 -48.40 39.41 -28.55
C GLU A 1117 -48.63 40.53 -27.53
N SER A 1118 -49.87 41.01 -27.44
CA SER A 1118 -50.26 42.11 -26.54
C SER A 1118 -50.94 41.62 -25.27
N PHE A 1119 -50.52 42.16 -24.13
CA PHE A 1119 -51.06 41.85 -22.81
C PHE A 1119 -51.49 43.14 -22.08
N ALA A 1120 -52.75 43.20 -21.68
CA ALA A 1120 -53.25 44.27 -20.82
C ALA A 1120 -52.75 44.08 -19.37
N PRO A 1121 -52.53 45.17 -18.60
CA PRO A 1121 -52.34 45.11 -17.16
C PRO A 1121 -53.39 44.25 -16.44
N GLY A 1122 -52.94 43.36 -15.56
CA GLY A 1122 -53.77 42.37 -14.87
C GLY A 1122 -54.20 41.17 -15.73
N GLY A 1123 -53.80 41.10 -17.00
CA GLY A 1123 -53.93 39.90 -17.83
C GLY A 1123 -52.94 38.80 -17.43
N THR A 1124 -53.14 37.58 -17.93
CA THR A 1124 -52.27 36.44 -17.61
C THR A 1124 -51.87 35.65 -18.84
N PHE A 1125 -50.70 35.01 -18.80
CA PHE A 1125 -50.20 34.09 -19.83
C PHE A 1125 -49.37 32.96 -19.21
N LYS A 1126 -49.13 31.88 -19.97
CA LYS A 1126 -48.23 30.79 -19.57
C LYS A 1126 -46.83 31.03 -20.10
N ILE A 1127 -45.82 30.98 -19.24
CA ILE A 1127 -44.43 31.23 -19.64
C ILE A 1127 -43.73 29.96 -20.13
N THR A 1128 -42.97 30.08 -21.22
CA THR A 1128 -42.29 28.95 -21.91
C THR A 1128 -40.92 29.37 -22.49
N GLY A 1129 -40.28 30.34 -21.85
CA GLY A 1129 -39.13 31.10 -22.33
C GLY A 1129 -39.13 32.47 -21.65
N ASP A 1130 -37.97 33.14 -21.56
CA ASP A 1130 -37.91 34.52 -21.08
C ASP A 1130 -38.78 35.45 -21.93
N VAL A 1131 -39.55 36.34 -21.29
CA VAL A 1131 -40.44 37.26 -21.98
C VAL A 1131 -40.08 38.70 -21.64
N ILE A 1132 -39.65 39.46 -22.64
CA ILE A 1132 -39.48 40.91 -22.53
C ILE A 1132 -40.79 41.59 -22.94
N LEU A 1133 -41.39 42.34 -22.03
CA LEU A 1133 -42.63 43.07 -22.25
C LEU A 1133 -42.36 44.57 -22.43
N TYR A 1134 -42.51 45.03 -23.66
CA TYR A 1134 -42.29 46.43 -24.04
C TYR A 1134 -43.58 47.23 -23.93
N ALA A 1135 -43.51 48.39 -23.27
CA ALA A 1135 -44.64 49.31 -23.15
C ALA A 1135 -45.06 49.84 -24.53
N GLN A 1136 -46.34 49.73 -24.89
CA GLN A 1136 -46.85 50.30 -26.13
C GLN A 1136 -47.57 51.61 -25.88
N TRP A 1137 -47.12 52.65 -26.58
CA TRP A 1137 -47.51 54.03 -26.33
C TRP A 1137 -48.31 54.59 -27.52
N LYS A 1138 -49.56 54.98 -27.28
CA LYS A 1138 -50.32 55.79 -28.23
C LYS A 1138 -49.99 57.25 -27.99
N SER A 1139 -49.34 57.91 -28.94
CA SER A 1139 -49.33 59.37 -28.97
C SER A 1139 -50.79 59.86 -28.92
N VAL A 1140 -51.09 60.83 -28.05
CA VAL A 1140 -52.41 61.47 -28.02
C VAL A 1140 -52.49 62.50 -29.15
N GLY A 1141 -52.27 62.01 -30.37
CA GLY A 1141 -52.36 62.77 -31.60
C GLY A 1141 -53.82 63.09 -31.93
N THR A 1142 -54.06 64.36 -32.26
CA THR A 1142 -55.29 64.84 -32.87
C THR A 1142 -55.59 64.12 -34.20
N ASP A 1143 -56.86 64.15 -34.61
CA ASP A 1143 -57.44 63.40 -35.72
C ASP A 1143 -56.68 63.40 -37.07
N GLU A 1144 -56.90 62.32 -37.82
CA GLU A 1144 -56.73 62.18 -39.28
C GLU A 1144 -55.35 62.50 -39.94
N LYS A 1145 -54.66 61.47 -40.45
CA LYS A 1145 -54.75 61.15 -41.92
C LYS A 1145 -54.12 59.83 -42.40
N THR A 1146 -55.01 58.94 -42.85
CA THR A 1146 -54.98 58.16 -44.12
C THR A 1146 -53.72 57.40 -44.58
N GLU A 1147 -53.91 56.08 -44.74
CA GLU A 1147 -53.47 55.24 -45.88
C GLU A 1147 -51.94 54.95 -46.06
N ASN A 1148 -51.48 53.85 -46.71
CA ASN A 1148 -52.15 52.69 -47.35
C ASN A 1148 -51.20 51.44 -47.35
N LYS A 1149 -51.77 50.26 -47.62
CA LYS A 1149 -51.29 49.11 -48.46
C LYS A 1149 -49.78 49.04 -48.89
N THR A 1150 -49.08 47.89 -48.99
CA THR A 1150 -49.51 46.50 -49.35
C THR A 1150 -48.37 45.44 -49.26
N ARG A 1151 -48.75 44.15 -49.10
CA ARG A 1151 -48.18 42.89 -49.70
C ARG A 1151 -46.67 42.54 -49.68
N ASN A 1152 -46.41 41.23 -49.44
CA ASN A 1152 -45.41 40.35 -50.09
C ASN A 1152 -43.89 40.61 -49.83
N SER A 1153 -42.96 39.67 -50.01
CA SER A 1153 -42.99 38.18 -49.98
C SER A 1153 -41.58 37.56 -50.11
N GLY A 1154 -41.26 36.53 -49.31
CA GLY A 1154 -40.43 35.38 -49.71
C GLY A 1154 -38.88 35.46 -49.65
N SER A 1155 -38.29 34.36 -49.16
CA SER A 1155 -37.08 33.63 -49.64
C SER A 1155 -35.77 34.37 -50.00
N GLY A 1156 -34.61 33.89 -49.51
CA GLY A 1156 -33.31 34.39 -50.00
C GLY A 1156 -32.00 33.86 -49.36
N ASN A 1157 -31.73 32.56 -49.48
CA ASN A 1157 -30.42 31.87 -49.44
C ASN A 1157 -29.06 32.62 -49.21
N SER A 1158 -28.20 31.98 -48.40
CA SER A 1158 -26.79 31.58 -48.69
C SER A 1158 -25.55 32.47 -48.44
N ASN A 1159 -24.53 31.82 -47.87
CA ASN A 1159 -23.09 31.80 -48.22
C ASN A 1159 -22.13 33.00 -48.01
N SER A 1160 -21.28 32.85 -46.98
CA SER A 1160 -19.83 32.51 -47.09
C SER A 1160 -18.70 33.57 -47.00
N LEU A 1161 -17.57 33.09 -46.45
CA LEU A 1161 -16.13 33.45 -46.70
C LEU A 1161 -15.57 34.84 -46.30
N GLY A 1162 -14.47 34.84 -45.52
CA GLY A 1162 -13.62 36.05 -45.36
C GLY A 1162 -12.49 36.03 -44.30
N SER A 1163 -11.33 35.45 -44.64
CA SER A 1163 -9.93 35.88 -44.35
C SER A 1163 -9.63 37.20 -43.57
N LYS A 1164 -8.48 37.44 -42.88
CA LYS A 1164 -7.30 36.67 -42.34
C LYS A 1164 -6.29 37.69 -41.74
N ILE A 1165 -5.32 37.29 -40.86
CA ILE A 1165 -4.07 38.02 -40.43
C ILE A 1165 -4.28 39.27 -39.50
N VAL A 1166 -3.77 39.43 -38.25
CA VAL A 1166 -2.40 39.35 -37.62
C VAL A 1166 -1.53 40.60 -37.95
N PRO A 1167 -0.59 41.22 -37.13
CA PRO A 1167 0.13 40.76 -35.91
C PRO A 1167 0.38 41.73 -34.68
N ALA A 1168 0.70 41.11 -33.51
CA ALA A 1168 1.88 41.27 -32.60
C ALA A 1168 2.23 42.46 -31.61
N GLU A 1169 2.70 42.02 -30.43
CA GLU A 1169 3.88 42.43 -29.59
C GLU A 1169 3.89 43.63 -28.58
N GLY A 1170 4.51 43.42 -27.39
CA GLY A 1170 4.87 44.54 -26.47
C GLY A 1170 5.24 44.34 -24.97
N THR A 1171 6.19 43.47 -24.58
CA THR A 1171 7.13 43.61 -23.39
C THR A 1171 6.69 43.82 -21.91
N THR A 1172 7.42 43.15 -20.97
CA THR A 1172 7.61 43.44 -19.52
C THR A 1172 8.95 44.21 -19.28
N PRO A 1173 9.53 44.49 -18.07
CA PRO A 1173 9.21 44.15 -16.65
C PRO A 1173 9.40 45.31 -15.60
N GLY A 1174 9.41 45.03 -14.26
CA GLY A 1174 10.09 45.89 -13.26
C GLY A 1174 9.61 45.94 -11.77
N GLU A 1175 10.34 45.26 -10.87
CA GLU A 1175 10.73 45.59 -9.47
C GLU A 1175 9.82 46.35 -8.43
N GLY A 1176 9.59 45.70 -7.27
CA GLY A 1176 10.19 46.08 -5.95
C GLY A 1176 9.46 47.04 -4.96
N TYR A 1177 9.36 46.64 -3.67
CA TYR A 1177 9.92 47.33 -2.47
C TYR A 1177 9.54 46.64 -1.12
N GLU A 1178 10.25 46.98 -0.02
CA GLU A 1178 10.30 46.25 1.27
C GLU A 1178 9.74 46.99 2.50
N THR A 1179 9.18 46.23 3.47
CA THR A 1179 9.18 46.44 4.96
C THR A 1179 8.56 47.71 5.62
N GLN A 1180 7.89 47.54 6.78
CA GLN A 1180 8.46 47.90 8.12
C GLN A 1180 7.52 47.68 9.35
N THR A 1181 8.13 47.12 10.42
CA THR A 1181 7.96 47.36 11.89
C THR A 1181 6.63 47.20 12.66
N LEU A 1182 6.64 46.20 13.56
CA LEU A 1182 6.33 46.17 15.03
C LEU A 1182 6.31 47.54 15.79
N PRO A 1183 5.64 47.69 16.98
CA PRO A 1183 5.94 46.91 18.21
C PRO A 1183 4.83 46.64 19.27
N GLU A 1184 5.24 45.94 20.33
CA GLU A 1184 4.51 45.45 21.54
C GLU A 1184 4.12 46.56 22.56
N TYR A 1185 3.35 46.21 23.62
CA TYR A 1185 3.56 46.75 24.99
C TYR A 1185 2.90 45.94 26.17
N ILE A 1186 3.71 45.15 26.91
CA ILE A 1186 3.79 44.90 28.39
C ILE A 1186 2.50 44.73 29.27
N GLY A 1187 2.44 43.72 30.18
CA GLY A 1187 1.29 43.54 31.11
C GLY A 1187 1.33 42.81 32.49
N ASN A 1188 2.32 41.99 32.89
CA ASN A 1188 2.57 41.44 34.26
C ASN A 1188 1.46 40.73 35.12
N ALA A 1189 1.44 39.38 35.07
CA ALA A 1189 1.72 38.39 36.16
C ALA A 1189 1.07 38.38 37.60
N VAL A 1190 0.99 37.13 38.14
CA VAL A 1190 1.05 36.65 39.57
C VAL A 1190 -0.24 36.12 40.27
N SER A 1191 -0.32 34.78 40.46
CA SER A 1191 -0.68 33.99 41.69
C SER A 1191 -1.62 32.77 41.51
N LEU A 1192 -1.16 31.60 41.99
CA LEU A 1192 -1.92 30.37 42.33
C LEU A 1192 -2.37 30.41 43.83
N PRO A 1193 -3.11 29.44 44.44
CA PRO A 1193 -3.30 28.01 44.06
C PRO A 1193 -4.66 27.28 44.36
N LEU A 1194 -4.76 25.99 43.95
CA LEU A 1194 -5.54 24.84 44.53
C LEU A 1194 -7.11 24.91 44.49
N ILE A 1195 -7.92 23.86 44.24
CA ILE A 1195 -7.87 22.42 44.63
C ILE A 1195 -8.98 21.57 43.93
N LEU A 1196 -8.80 20.23 43.81
CA LEU A 1196 -9.73 19.12 43.38
C LEU A 1196 -10.48 19.25 42.01
N LEU A 1197 -10.48 18.33 41.03
CA LEU A 1197 -10.32 16.84 40.89
C LEU A 1197 -11.65 16.04 40.93
N VAL A 1198 -11.69 14.93 40.16
CA VAL A 1198 -12.68 13.81 40.12
C VAL A 1198 -13.93 14.07 39.24
N PHE A 1199 -14.37 13.25 38.27
CA PHE A 1199 -13.83 12.14 37.45
C PHE A 1199 -15.03 11.59 36.63
N LEU A 1200 -14.75 11.05 35.44
CA LEU A 1200 -15.41 9.90 34.80
C LEU A 1200 -16.96 9.78 34.64
N THR A 1201 -17.39 9.91 33.37
CA THR A 1201 -17.82 8.77 32.51
C THR A 1201 -17.85 7.38 33.20
N VAL A 1202 -18.93 6.58 33.25
CA VAL A 1202 -19.72 6.00 32.12
C VAL A 1202 -18.81 5.52 30.98
N VAL A 1203 -18.68 4.23 30.64
CA VAL A 1203 -19.22 2.96 31.13
C VAL A 1203 -18.36 1.87 30.48
N CYS A 1204 -18.31 0.64 30.98
CA CYS A 1204 -18.38 -0.55 30.10
C CYS A 1204 -18.69 -1.84 30.89
N PHE A 1205 -19.42 -2.71 30.22
CA PHE A 1205 -19.73 -4.10 30.58
C PHE A 1205 -19.53 -4.89 29.25
N TYR A 1206 -19.51 -6.23 29.30
CA TYR A 1206 -19.46 -7.18 28.16
C TYR A 1206 -18.05 -7.39 27.51
N VAL A 1207 -17.65 -8.55 26.96
CA VAL A 1207 -18.06 -10.01 27.03
C VAL A 1207 -17.01 -10.88 26.24
N TYR A 1208 -16.94 -12.21 26.05
CA TYR A 1208 -17.76 -13.44 26.31
C TYR A 1208 -16.90 -14.73 26.20
N ARG A 1209 -17.24 -15.80 26.96
CA ARG A 1209 -17.13 -17.27 26.57
C ARG A 1209 -15.72 -17.84 26.21
N LYS A 1210 -15.43 -19.16 26.18
CA LYS A 1210 -16.11 -20.49 26.30
C LYS A 1210 -14.99 -21.52 26.73
N THR A 1211 -15.12 -22.72 27.34
CA THR A 1211 -16.12 -23.53 28.10
C THR A 1211 -15.38 -24.79 28.68
N GLU A 1212 -15.90 -25.97 29.12
CA GLU A 1212 -17.23 -26.65 29.01
C GLU A 1212 -17.57 -27.62 30.18
N GLU A 1213 -16.86 -28.74 30.32
CA GLU A 1213 -17.13 -29.88 31.23
C GLU A 1213 -15.88 -30.13 32.13
N ASP A 1214 -15.96 -30.71 33.34
CA ASP A 1214 -16.37 -32.09 33.65
C ASP A 1214 -16.89 -32.30 35.11
N GLU A 1215 -17.35 -33.50 35.46
CA GLU A 1215 -18.07 -33.83 36.72
C GLU A 1215 -17.20 -33.87 38.01
N ASN A 1216 -17.71 -33.33 39.14
CA ASN A 1216 -17.94 -34.02 40.46
C ASN A 1216 -18.51 -33.09 41.56
#